data_AF-A0A8C5GZ66-F1
#
_entry.id   AF-A0A8C5GZ66-F1
#
_cell.length_a   1.000
_cell.length_b   1.000
_cell.length_c   1.000
_cell.angle_alpha   90.00
_cell.angle_beta   90.00
_cell.angle_gamma   90.00
#
_symmetry.space_group_name_H-M   'P 1'
#
loop_
_entity.id
_entity.type
_entity.pdbx_description
1 polymer ?
#
loop_
_entity_poly.entity_id
_entity_poly.type
_entity_poly.pdbx_seq_one_letter_code
_entity_poly.pdbx_strand_id
1 'polypeptide(L)'
;MNLVSAVTAFFVLLSSVVWCEQRVNCRWGSYGEWSECDGCARSKVRTRHIAVYAQFGGTPCAGSAAQTVSCIPDKTCPLEMGCGDRFRCASGLCISQSLVCNGDQDCEDGLDERRCDQSNGSDSCDLDKTLPNSELTGRGYNVLTGELRAGVINTRSFGGQCRKVFSGDHQVLYRLPQNILRYNFEVHVNNEESDESYDSSWTYMQHIQTNALVGHDRRTFHKELSDNKSYRLLVLKNRVELAQFQNSAPEHLALAEGFWKELLLLPLTYDYSAYRQLLQTYGTHYLSEGSLGGEYQALLQFDRQAFTSSCKLYCKGGENKFHIKTNTVGGDPSLTAALSVLDLENPETNGENYDNWASSVKDYPDVIAQKLRPLYELVKEVQCSGLKKLNLKRATEDYLSEEHPCHCRPCRNNGQPLLTGSVCRCVCRPGTSGSACERGAVIGEQPGVIHGSWSCWSAWASCSGGQRSRTRSCNNPSPSRGGQHCVGPELEQTQCEDSEIQHLQMMEPQCFGLSVSSPKTCGLPPSLRNGFILVILQHDPKDLYLVGSRVQYSCIDGFYLSGNALATCTENQTWSRGAMDCKFQSCTAPTLKGGVTATPIKAAYQIGDKVFLSCPQGLLLSGDVTEVTCSSSLQWSPSPAGAQCTAGKLLTVYWCLLVSFNINDSRYWCLLVSISRDIDLLKSMTLDIDVSRY
;
A
#
# COMPACT_ATOMS: atom_id res chain seq x y z
N MET A 1 57.88 71.73 -3.22
CA MET A 1 56.92 70.91 -3.99
C MET A 1 57.57 69.55 -4.18
N ASN A 2 56.88 68.44 -3.92
CA ASN A 2 57.34 67.02 -3.96
C ASN A 2 57.44 66.28 -2.61
N LEU A 3 56.54 66.54 -1.65
CA LEU A 3 56.24 65.55 -0.60
C LEU A 3 54.74 65.18 -0.50
N VAL A 4 53.85 66.00 -1.07
CA VAL A 4 52.39 65.77 -1.02
C VAL A 4 51.90 64.80 -2.11
N SER A 5 52.60 64.71 -3.25
CA SER A 5 52.24 63.76 -4.34
C SER A 5 52.64 62.31 -4.08
N ALA A 6 53.56 62.04 -3.15
CA ALA A 6 54.00 60.67 -2.86
C ALA A 6 53.06 59.95 -1.88
N VAL A 7 52.44 60.70 -0.96
CA VAL A 7 51.52 60.14 0.05
C VAL A 7 50.13 59.87 -0.55
N THR A 8 49.69 60.66 -1.52
CA THR A 8 48.42 60.42 -2.24
C THR A 8 48.51 59.27 -3.24
N ALA A 9 49.68 59.01 -3.84
CA ALA A 9 49.87 57.85 -4.72
C ALA A 9 49.90 56.51 -3.96
N PHE A 10 50.38 56.49 -2.71
CA PHE A 10 50.42 55.27 -1.89
C PHE A 10 49.04 54.91 -1.30
N PHE A 11 48.18 55.90 -1.02
CA PHE A 11 46.80 55.68 -0.55
C PHE A 11 45.82 55.27 -1.65
N VAL A 12 46.11 55.54 -2.93
CA VAL A 12 45.27 55.12 -4.08
C VAL A 12 45.56 53.68 -4.53
N LEU A 13 46.73 53.11 -4.20
CA LEU A 13 47.05 51.71 -4.50
C LEU A 13 46.45 50.71 -3.50
N LEU A 14 45.92 51.16 -2.36
CA LEU A 14 45.29 50.32 -1.33
C LEU A 14 43.75 50.30 -1.36
N SER A 15 43.11 51.04 -2.28
CA SER A 15 41.64 51.13 -2.36
C SER A 15 40.99 50.31 -3.47
N SER A 16 41.76 49.57 -4.28
CA SER A 16 41.20 48.46 -5.07
C SER A 16 41.38 47.17 -4.29
N VAL A 17 40.51 46.95 -3.29
CA VAL A 17 40.31 45.60 -2.77
C VAL A 17 39.68 44.81 -3.92
N VAL A 18 40.53 44.24 -4.79
CA VAL A 18 40.12 43.16 -5.67
C VAL A 18 39.82 42.01 -4.73
N TRP A 19 38.55 41.87 -4.35
CA TRP A 19 38.05 40.72 -3.61
C TRP A 19 38.20 39.51 -4.54
N CYS A 20 39.37 38.87 -4.53
CA CYS A 20 39.53 37.54 -5.09
C CYS A 20 38.83 36.57 -4.14
N GLU A 21 37.62 36.16 -4.51
CA GLU A 21 36.89 35.11 -3.79
C GLU A 21 37.71 33.81 -3.84
N GLN A 22 37.97 33.21 -2.68
CA GLN A 22 38.86 32.06 -2.58
C GLN A 22 38.18 30.83 -3.18
N ARG A 23 38.88 30.14 -4.10
CA ARG A 23 38.38 28.89 -4.68
C ARG A 23 38.16 27.86 -3.58
N VAL A 24 37.00 27.22 -3.59
CA VAL A 24 36.65 26.18 -2.63
C VAL A 24 36.69 24.86 -3.36
N ASN A 25 37.66 24.00 -3.01
CA ASN A 25 37.73 22.65 -3.56
C ASN A 25 36.80 21.72 -2.80
N CYS A 26 36.23 20.76 -3.53
CA CYS A 26 35.35 19.76 -2.93
C CYS A 26 36.13 18.91 -1.92
N ARG A 27 35.53 18.64 -0.76
CA ARG A 27 36.05 17.69 0.23
C ARG A 27 34.96 16.69 0.62
N TRP A 28 35.34 15.43 0.63
CA TRP A 28 34.52 14.37 1.19
C TRP A 28 34.49 14.44 2.71
N GLY A 29 33.34 14.09 3.30
CA GLY A 29 33.23 13.76 4.71
C GLY A 29 33.90 12.42 5.02
N SER A 30 33.98 12.08 6.31
CA SER A 30 34.37 10.75 6.75
C SER A 30 33.36 9.71 6.25
N TYR A 31 33.84 8.50 5.99
CA TYR A 31 32.94 7.37 5.77
C TYR A 31 32.12 7.09 7.03
N GLY A 32 30.86 6.73 6.83
CA GLY A 32 30.03 6.15 7.88
C GLY A 32 30.49 4.74 8.23
N GLU A 33 29.73 4.13 9.15
CA GLU A 33 29.91 2.73 9.52
C GLU A 33 29.68 1.78 8.34
N TRP A 34 30.26 0.59 8.43
CA TRP A 34 29.98 -0.47 7.45
C TRP A 34 28.59 -1.05 7.67
N SER A 35 27.86 -1.27 6.57
CA SER A 35 26.63 -2.05 6.58
C SER A 35 26.89 -3.49 7.05
N GLU A 36 25.82 -4.19 7.43
CA GLU A 36 25.88 -5.64 7.59
C GLU A 36 26.32 -6.32 6.28
N CYS A 37 26.93 -7.51 6.40
CA CYS A 37 27.36 -8.29 5.24
C CYS A 37 26.15 -8.89 4.52
N ASP A 38 25.98 -8.58 3.24
CA ASP A 38 24.90 -9.17 2.44
C ASP A 38 25.14 -10.67 2.22
N GLY A 39 24.18 -11.50 2.65
CA GLY A 39 24.17 -12.94 2.45
C GLY A 39 24.08 -13.38 0.99
N CYS A 40 23.51 -12.54 0.13
CA CYS A 40 23.32 -12.82 -1.29
C CYS A 40 24.48 -12.29 -2.15
N ALA A 41 24.89 -11.03 -1.98
CA ALA A 41 26.02 -10.44 -2.73
C ALA A 41 27.40 -10.71 -2.10
N ARG A 42 27.48 -11.26 -0.88
CA ARG A 42 28.73 -11.50 -0.13
C ARG A 42 29.62 -10.25 -0.04
N SER A 43 28.99 -9.10 0.13
CA SER A 43 29.67 -7.81 0.20
C SER A 43 28.99 -6.90 1.21
N LYS A 44 29.75 -5.96 1.76
CA LYS A 44 29.29 -4.89 2.65
C LYS A 44 29.65 -3.54 2.05
N VAL A 45 28.82 -2.55 2.32
CA VAL A 45 28.93 -1.21 1.75
C VAL A 45 29.03 -0.18 2.87
N ARG A 46 29.79 0.88 2.63
CA ARG A 46 29.73 2.10 3.43
C ARG A 46 29.66 3.31 2.53
N THR A 47 29.01 4.36 2.98
CA THR A 47 28.87 5.60 2.23
C THR A 47 29.51 6.78 2.95
N ARG A 48 29.80 7.83 2.20
CA ARG A 48 30.24 9.14 2.71
C ARG A 48 29.49 10.23 1.98
N HIS A 49 29.21 11.33 2.67
CA HIS A 49 28.60 12.52 2.09
C HIS A 49 29.68 13.56 1.74
N ILE A 50 29.32 14.56 0.94
CA ILE A 50 30.20 15.69 0.65
C ILE A 50 30.12 16.66 1.82
N ALA A 51 31.25 16.91 2.50
CA ALA A 51 31.29 17.83 3.63
C ALA A 51 31.45 19.29 3.17
N VAL A 52 32.17 19.50 2.07
CA VAL A 52 32.31 20.83 1.45
C VAL A 52 32.20 20.67 -0.06
N TYR A 53 31.22 21.36 -0.64
CA TYR A 53 31.01 21.39 -2.09
C TYR A 53 32.03 22.31 -2.78
N ALA A 54 32.39 21.98 -4.03
CA ALA A 54 33.27 22.84 -4.82
C ALA A 54 32.55 24.14 -5.20
N GLN A 55 33.23 25.28 -5.10
CA GLN A 55 32.65 26.57 -5.46
C GLN A 55 33.71 27.53 -6.01
N PHE A 56 33.28 28.52 -6.78
CA PHE A 56 34.12 29.58 -7.35
C PHE A 56 35.30 29.04 -8.18
N GLY A 57 35.03 28.03 -9.02
CA GLY A 57 36.04 27.40 -9.88
C GLY A 57 37.00 26.46 -9.16
N GLY A 58 36.63 25.96 -7.98
CA GLY A 58 37.35 24.86 -7.32
C GLY A 58 37.09 23.49 -7.98
N THR A 59 37.94 22.52 -7.66
CA THR A 59 37.88 21.19 -8.28
C THR A 59 36.72 20.36 -7.74
N PRO A 60 35.92 19.69 -8.61
CA PRO A 60 34.87 18.77 -8.18
C PRO A 60 35.45 17.57 -7.41
N CYS A 61 34.61 16.89 -6.62
CA CYS A 61 35.05 15.73 -5.87
C CYS A 61 35.37 14.58 -6.81
N ALA A 62 36.58 14.00 -6.68
CA ALA A 62 36.97 12.77 -7.35
C ALA A 62 36.74 11.55 -6.44
N GLY A 63 36.41 10.40 -7.05
CA GLY A 63 36.15 9.14 -6.35
C GLY A 63 34.68 8.90 -6.02
N SER A 64 34.35 7.67 -5.62
CA SER A 64 32.97 7.25 -5.35
C SER A 64 32.46 7.70 -3.97
N ALA A 65 31.15 7.93 -3.87
CA ALA A 65 30.44 8.19 -2.61
C ALA A 65 30.20 6.92 -1.79
N ALA A 66 30.18 5.76 -2.45
CA ALA A 66 30.04 4.45 -1.83
C ALA A 66 31.32 3.63 -2.03
N GLN A 67 31.64 2.81 -1.03
CA GLN A 67 32.71 1.82 -1.10
C GLN A 67 32.15 0.45 -0.75
N THR A 68 32.39 -0.52 -1.63
CA THR A 68 31.94 -1.90 -1.47
C THR A 68 33.15 -2.82 -1.26
N VAL A 69 33.07 -3.71 -0.27
CA VAL A 69 34.11 -4.69 0.06
C VAL A 69 33.49 -6.06 0.27
N SER A 70 34.17 -7.12 -0.19
CA SER A 70 33.74 -8.51 0.02
C SER A 70 33.75 -8.90 1.50
N CYS A 71 32.78 -9.70 1.92
CA CYS A 71 32.66 -10.20 3.29
C CYS A 71 32.10 -11.62 3.33
N ILE A 72 32.28 -12.30 4.46
CA ILE A 72 31.68 -13.61 4.74
C ILE A 72 30.39 -13.35 5.53
N PRO A 73 29.22 -13.72 5.02
CA PRO A 73 27.96 -13.45 5.71
C PRO A 73 27.69 -14.49 6.80
N ASP A 74 27.23 -14.01 7.97
CA ASP A 74 26.80 -14.87 9.08
C ASP A 74 25.41 -15.47 8.85
N LYS A 75 24.59 -14.82 8.00
CA LYS A 75 23.24 -15.26 7.62
C LYS A 75 23.23 -15.71 6.16
N THR A 76 22.54 -16.81 5.87
CA THR A 76 22.28 -17.24 4.50
C THR A 76 21.31 -16.28 3.80
N CYS A 77 21.37 -16.22 2.48
CA CYS A 77 20.50 -15.35 1.67
C CYS A 77 19.02 -15.67 1.99
N PRO A 78 18.20 -14.70 2.44
CA PRO A 78 16.84 -14.92 2.97
C PRO A 78 15.80 -15.38 1.94
N LEU A 79 16.23 -15.74 0.72
CA LEU A 79 15.38 -16.26 -0.34
C LEU A 79 14.77 -17.63 0.00
N GLU A 80 15.13 -18.27 1.12
CA GLU A 80 14.67 -19.61 1.52
C GLU A 80 13.32 -19.66 2.27
N MET A 81 12.61 -18.54 2.42
CA MET A 81 11.23 -18.59 2.94
C MET A 81 10.33 -19.26 1.89
N GLY A 82 9.70 -20.38 2.26
CA GLY A 82 8.83 -21.13 1.35
C GLY A 82 7.61 -20.32 0.89
N CYS A 83 7.24 -20.45 -0.39
CA CYS A 83 6.11 -19.73 -0.99
C CYS A 83 4.72 -20.28 -0.59
N GLY A 84 4.64 -21.26 0.33
CA GLY A 84 3.39 -21.96 0.65
C GLY A 84 2.82 -22.62 -0.60
N ASP A 85 1.54 -22.37 -0.90
CA ASP A 85 0.87 -22.86 -2.10
C ASP A 85 1.17 -22.02 -3.36
N ARG A 86 2.10 -21.06 -3.33
CA ARG A 86 2.47 -20.24 -4.50
C ARG A 86 3.69 -20.81 -5.23
N PHE A 87 3.79 -20.55 -6.54
CA PHE A 87 4.96 -20.93 -7.34
C PHE A 87 6.12 -19.97 -7.09
N ARG A 88 7.35 -20.48 -7.04
CA ARG A 88 8.55 -19.73 -6.67
C ARG A 88 9.44 -19.50 -7.89
N CYS A 89 9.68 -18.24 -8.25
CA CYS A 89 10.68 -17.84 -9.25
C CYS A 89 12.12 -18.02 -8.69
N ALA A 90 13.15 -17.99 -9.54
CA ALA A 90 14.55 -18.13 -9.10
C ALA A 90 15.02 -16.93 -8.26
N SER A 91 14.50 -15.75 -8.55
CA SER A 91 14.65 -14.55 -7.71
C SER A 91 14.08 -14.70 -6.31
N GLY A 92 13.22 -15.70 -6.06
CA GLY A 92 12.51 -15.93 -4.81
C GLY A 92 11.12 -15.30 -4.74
N LEU A 93 10.69 -14.58 -5.79
CA LEU A 93 9.33 -14.04 -5.89
C LEU A 93 8.29 -15.18 -5.93
N CYS A 94 7.20 -15.01 -5.20
CA CYS A 94 6.11 -15.99 -5.13
C CYS A 94 4.91 -15.54 -5.97
N ILE A 95 4.63 -16.23 -7.07
CA ILE A 95 3.48 -15.95 -7.97
C ILE A 95 2.36 -16.98 -7.77
N SER A 96 1.14 -16.64 -8.19
CA SER A 96 0.00 -17.58 -8.11
C SER A 96 0.23 -18.82 -8.97
N GLN A 97 -0.23 -19.99 -8.52
CA GLN A 97 -0.19 -21.22 -9.34
C GLN A 97 -0.97 -21.08 -10.66
N SER A 98 -1.98 -20.20 -10.70
CA SER A 98 -2.75 -19.91 -11.92
C SER A 98 -1.94 -19.22 -13.01
N LEU A 99 -0.75 -18.72 -12.69
CA LEU A 99 0.15 -18.02 -13.61
C LEU A 99 1.27 -18.94 -14.13
N VAL A 100 1.26 -20.22 -13.75
CA VAL A 100 2.27 -21.18 -14.23
C VAL A 100 1.75 -21.81 -15.51
N CYS A 101 2.56 -21.80 -16.57
CA CYS A 101 2.23 -22.39 -17.87
C CYS A 101 1.00 -21.77 -18.53
N ASN A 102 0.86 -20.45 -18.42
CA ASN A 102 -0.23 -19.69 -19.04
C ASN A 102 0.19 -18.99 -20.35
N GLY A 103 1.40 -19.26 -20.84
CA GLY A 103 1.96 -18.64 -22.04
C GLY A 103 2.53 -17.24 -21.82
N ASP A 104 2.48 -16.71 -20.59
CA ASP A 104 2.99 -15.39 -20.22
C ASP A 104 4.24 -15.49 -19.35
N GLN A 105 5.18 -14.56 -19.54
CA GLN A 105 6.34 -14.44 -18.68
C GLN A 105 5.98 -13.62 -17.41
N ASP A 106 5.47 -14.30 -16.38
CA ASP A 106 5.10 -13.69 -15.10
C ASP A 106 6.28 -13.64 -14.12
N CYS A 107 7.18 -14.63 -14.14
CA CYS A 107 8.53 -14.48 -13.57
C CYS A 107 9.44 -13.72 -14.54
N GLU A 108 10.23 -12.74 -14.09
CA GLU A 108 11.19 -12.03 -14.96
C GLU A 108 12.26 -12.97 -15.55
N ASP A 109 12.55 -14.09 -14.86
CA ASP A 109 13.43 -15.16 -15.35
C ASP A 109 12.74 -16.14 -16.34
N GLY A 110 11.41 -16.07 -16.46
CA GLY A 110 10.59 -16.94 -17.31
C GLY A 110 10.61 -18.42 -16.89
N LEU A 111 10.77 -18.72 -15.60
CA LEU A 111 10.85 -20.09 -15.08
C LEU A 111 9.49 -20.80 -14.98
N ASP A 112 8.44 -20.01 -14.81
CA ASP A 112 7.03 -20.40 -14.88
C ASP A 112 6.67 -21.10 -16.19
N GLU A 113 7.31 -20.74 -17.31
CA GLU A 113 6.96 -21.27 -18.64
C GLU A 113 7.89 -22.39 -19.15
N ARG A 114 8.95 -22.77 -18.40
CA ARG A 114 9.96 -23.72 -18.93
C ARG A 114 9.58 -25.20 -18.86
N ARG A 115 8.62 -25.57 -18.00
CA ARG A 115 8.24 -26.98 -17.77
C ARG A 115 6.73 -27.16 -17.85
N CYS A 116 6.18 -26.87 -19.02
CA CYS A 116 4.76 -26.98 -19.32
C CYS A 116 4.50 -28.21 -20.18
N ASP A 117 3.70 -29.13 -19.67
CA ASP A 117 3.22 -30.27 -20.45
C ASP A 117 2.19 -29.78 -21.49
N GLN A 118 2.31 -30.23 -22.74
CA GLN A 118 1.49 -29.78 -23.89
C GLN A 118 -0.03 -29.96 -23.72
N SER A 119 -0.49 -30.67 -22.69
CA SER A 119 -1.91 -30.91 -22.41
C SER A 119 -2.54 -29.95 -21.39
N ASN A 120 -1.76 -29.07 -20.73
CA ASN A 120 -2.22 -28.21 -19.63
C ASN A 120 -2.01 -26.70 -19.86
N GLY A 121 -1.38 -26.29 -20.97
CA GLY A 121 -1.19 -24.89 -21.31
C GLY A 121 -2.48 -24.29 -21.87
N SER A 122 -3.13 -23.43 -21.10
CA SER A 122 -4.18 -22.54 -21.59
C SER A 122 -3.55 -21.17 -21.77
N ASP A 123 -3.17 -20.83 -23.01
CA ASP A 123 -2.66 -19.50 -23.32
C ASP A 123 -3.66 -18.45 -22.82
N SER A 124 -3.18 -17.51 -22.00
CA SER A 124 -4.03 -16.45 -21.43
C SER A 124 -4.61 -15.55 -22.52
N CYS A 125 -3.90 -15.40 -23.65
CA CYS A 125 -4.22 -14.41 -24.68
C CYS A 125 -3.63 -14.80 -26.04
N ASP A 126 -4.44 -14.73 -27.10
CA ASP A 126 -3.97 -14.93 -28.49
C ASP A 126 -3.18 -13.71 -29.06
N LEU A 127 -2.72 -12.79 -28.20
CA LEU A 127 -2.13 -11.51 -28.60
C LEU A 127 -0.80 -11.26 -27.89
N ASP A 128 0.29 -11.36 -28.66
CA ASP A 128 1.66 -11.17 -28.14
C ASP A 128 2.15 -9.72 -28.22
N LYS A 129 1.42 -8.84 -28.93
CA LYS A 129 1.90 -7.48 -29.18
C LYS A 129 1.72 -6.60 -27.95
N THR A 130 2.83 -6.27 -27.28
CA THR A 130 2.88 -5.35 -26.14
C THR A 130 3.03 -3.90 -26.60
N LEU A 131 2.69 -2.97 -25.71
CA LEU A 131 2.90 -1.54 -25.94
C LEU A 131 4.39 -1.23 -26.13
N PRO A 132 4.77 -0.44 -27.16
CA PRO A 132 6.16 -0.04 -27.35
C PRO A 132 6.63 0.80 -26.16
N ASN A 133 7.85 0.54 -25.70
CA ASN A 133 8.48 1.23 -24.56
C ASN A 133 7.63 1.27 -23.27
N SER A 134 6.70 0.32 -23.08
CA SER A 134 5.92 0.23 -21.83
C SER A 134 6.80 0.02 -20.60
N GLU A 135 8.01 -0.49 -20.77
CA GLU A 135 9.00 -0.60 -19.69
C GLU A 135 9.34 0.74 -19.04
N LEU A 136 9.26 1.85 -19.79
CA LEU A 136 9.57 3.18 -19.25
C LEU A 136 8.55 3.63 -18.19
N THR A 137 7.29 3.21 -18.29
CA THR A 137 6.23 3.59 -17.33
C THR A 137 6.43 2.95 -15.97
N GLY A 138 7.22 1.88 -15.89
CA GLY A 138 7.55 1.17 -14.67
C GLY A 138 8.92 1.52 -14.07
N ARG A 139 9.67 2.44 -14.68
CA ARG A 139 10.96 2.89 -14.14
C ARG A 139 10.76 3.87 -12.98
N GLY A 140 11.68 3.81 -12.03
CA GLY A 140 11.77 4.82 -10.99
C GLY A 140 12.28 6.16 -11.54
N TYR A 141 12.09 7.23 -10.78
CA TYR A 141 12.46 8.59 -11.18
C TYR A 141 13.20 9.29 -10.05
N ASN A 142 14.33 9.93 -10.38
CA ASN A 142 15.08 10.75 -9.43
C ASN A 142 14.76 12.24 -9.66
N VAL A 143 14.02 12.83 -8.73
CA VAL A 143 13.57 14.24 -8.80
C VAL A 143 14.71 15.26 -8.80
N LEU A 144 15.87 14.91 -8.23
CA LEU A 144 17.02 15.81 -8.15
C LEU A 144 17.78 15.86 -9.46
N THR A 145 17.95 14.70 -10.12
CA THR A 145 18.66 14.62 -11.40
C THR A 145 17.75 14.87 -12.59
N GLY A 146 16.45 14.60 -12.45
CA GLY A 146 15.47 14.67 -13.54
C GLY A 146 15.53 13.48 -14.49
N GLU A 147 16.05 12.34 -14.03
CA GLU A 147 16.34 11.17 -14.86
C GLU A 147 15.54 9.94 -14.41
N LEU A 148 15.12 9.13 -15.38
CA LEU A 148 14.60 7.79 -15.14
C LEU A 148 15.73 6.88 -14.63
N ARG A 149 15.37 5.97 -13.72
CA ARG A 149 16.26 5.05 -13.00
C ARG A 149 15.87 3.59 -13.32
N ALA A 150 16.34 2.65 -12.52
CA ALA A 150 16.02 1.23 -12.71
C ALA A 150 14.51 0.94 -12.61
N GLY A 151 14.09 -0.21 -13.15
CA GLY A 151 12.70 -0.68 -13.09
C GLY A 151 12.25 -0.92 -11.64
N VAL A 152 11.11 -0.36 -11.28
CA VAL A 152 10.50 -0.46 -9.94
C VAL A 152 9.18 -1.22 -9.99
N ILE A 153 8.42 -1.02 -11.06
CA ILE A 153 7.12 -1.67 -11.31
C ILE A 153 7.32 -2.70 -12.42
N ASN A 154 6.82 -3.92 -12.22
CA ASN A 154 6.88 -4.96 -13.24
C ASN A 154 5.87 -4.67 -14.36
N THR A 155 6.34 -4.19 -15.50
CA THR A 155 5.50 -3.89 -16.67
C THR A 155 5.44 -5.04 -17.68
N ARG A 156 6.11 -6.17 -17.39
CA ARG A 156 6.14 -7.36 -18.25
C ARG A 156 5.06 -8.37 -17.89
N SER A 157 4.66 -8.44 -16.63
CA SER A 157 3.58 -9.34 -16.20
C SER A 157 2.19 -8.82 -16.58
N PHE A 158 1.35 -9.75 -17.02
CA PHE A 158 -0.05 -9.52 -17.39
C PHE A 158 -1.05 -10.03 -16.34
N GLY A 159 -0.56 -10.75 -15.32
CA GLY A 159 -1.39 -11.25 -14.21
C GLY A 159 -2.47 -12.22 -14.66
N GLY A 160 -2.23 -12.97 -15.75
CA GLY A 160 -3.18 -13.89 -16.37
C GLY A 160 -4.41 -13.22 -17.00
N GLN A 161 -4.39 -11.89 -17.18
CA GLN A 161 -5.46 -11.14 -17.84
C GLN A 161 -5.07 -10.73 -19.27
N CYS A 162 -6.01 -10.87 -20.20
CA CYS A 162 -5.85 -10.49 -21.61
C CYS A 162 -6.57 -9.17 -21.90
N ARG A 163 -6.10 -8.08 -21.28
CA ARG A 163 -6.66 -6.72 -21.48
C ARG A 163 -6.10 -6.11 -22.77
N LYS A 164 -6.97 -5.75 -23.71
CA LYS A 164 -6.58 -5.23 -25.03
C LYS A 164 -6.96 -3.76 -25.18
N VAL A 165 -6.11 -2.98 -25.84
CA VAL A 165 -6.39 -1.59 -26.27
C VAL A 165 -6.13 -1.43 -27.75
N PHE A 166 -7.03 -0.73 -28.43
CA PHE A 166 -6.92 -0.47 -29.86
C PHE A 166 -6.16 0.83 -30.11
N SER A 167 -5.14 0.77 -30.97
CA SER A 167 -4.49 1.98 -31.49
C SER A 167 -5.06 2.32 -32.85
N GLY A 168 -5.71 3.48 -32.95
CA GLY A 168 -6.24 3.98 -34.22
C GLY A 168 -5.14 4.22 -35.26
N ASP A 169 -3.97 4.70 -34.85
CA ASP A 169 -2.89 5.05 -35.78
C ASP A 169 -2.16 3.83 -36.35
N HIS A 170 -2.00 2.77 -35.55
CA HIS A 170 -1.37 1.54 -35.99
C HIS A 170 -2.38 0.52 -36.54
N GLN A 171 -3.68 0.74 -36.36
CA GLN A 171 -4.75 -0.21 -36.70
C GLN A 171 -4.53 -1.61 -36.09
N VAL A 172 -3.91 -1.67 -34.92
CA VAL A 172 -3.52 -2.91 -34.24
C VAL A 172 -3.95 -2.85 -32.77
N LEU A 173 -4.31 -4.02 -32.23
CA LEU A 173 -4.58 -4.21 -30.81
C LEU A 173 -3.26 -4.44 -30.05
N TYR A 174 -3.10 -3.74 -28.94
CA TYR A 174 -2.00 -3.94 -27.99
C TYR A 174 -2.51 -4.58 -26.71
N ARG A 175 -1.68 -5.40 -26.08
CA ARG A 175 -1.94 -5.98 -24.76
C ARG A 175 -1.46 -5.04 -23.65
N LEU A 176 -2.32 -4.83 -22.66
CA LEU A 176 -2.03 -4.01 -21.48
C LEU A 176 -1.42 -4.84 -20.35
N PRO A 177 -0.26 -4.43 -19.79
CA PRO A 177 0.28 -4.99 -18.56
C PRO A 177 -0.69 -4.88 -17.38
N GLN A 178 -0.56 -5.78 -16.39
CA GLN A 178 -1.42 -5.79 -15.20
C GLN A 178 -1.38 -4.46 -14.44
N ASN A 179 -0.20 -3.85 -14.36
CA ASN A 179 0.05 -2.64 -13.59
C ASN A 179 -0.46 -1.35 -14.25
N ILE A 180 -0.80 -1.39 -15.55
CA ILE A 180 -1.34 -0.22 -16.26
C ILE A 180 -2.87 -0.26 -16.16
N LEU A 181 -3.44 0.68 -15.42
CA LEU A 181 -4.88 0.78 -15.24
C LEU A 181 -5.56 1.30 -16.52
N ARG A 182 -5.01 2.35 -17.13
CA ARG A 182 -5.56 2.96 -18.33
C ARG A 182 -4.45 3.38 -19.27
N TYR A 183 -4.67 3.17 -20.56
CA TYR A 183 -3.81 3.66 -21.62
C TYR A 183 -4.70 4.21 -22.74
N ASN A 184 -4.45 5.44 -23.16
CA ASN A 184 -5.24 6.12 -24.17
C ASN A 184 -4.33 6.61 -25.28
N PHE A 185 -4.63 6.26 -26.53
CA PHE A 185 -3.93 6.77 -27.70
C PHE A 185 -4.61 8.07 -28.11
N GLU A 186 -4.04 9.21 -27.71
CA GLU A 186 -4.50 10.53 -28.09
C GLU A 186 -3.28 11.34 -28.50
N VAL A 187 -3.22 11.67 -29.80
CA VAL A 187 -2.15 12.52 -30.32
C VAL A 187 -2.53 13.98 -30.08
N HIS A 188 -1.79 14.63 -29.20
CA HIS A 188 -1.95 16.04 -28.90
C HIS A 188 -0.62 16.77 -29.15
N VAL A 189 -0.63 17.72 -30.06
CA VAL A 189 0.53 18.60 -30.32
C VAL A 189 0.25 19.93 -29.67
N ASN A 190 0.97 20.24 -28.58
CA ASN A 190 0.84 21.52 -27.91
C ASN A 190 1.90 22.50 -28.43
N ASN A 191 1.45 23.45 -29.26
CA ASN A 191 2.27 24.58 -29.73
C ASN A 191 1.92 25.90 -29.02
N GLU A 192 0.91 25.91 -28.16
CA GLU A 192 0.38 27.15 -27.55
C GLU A 192 1.21 27.62 -26.34
N GLU A 193 2.05 26.74 -25.79
CA GLU A 193 2.91 27.00 -24.62
C GLU A 193 4.35 27.43 -25.01
N SER A 194 4.55 27.89 -26.25
CA SER A 194 5.81 27.70 -26.97
C SER A 194 6.87 28.78 -26.80
N ASP A 195 6.60 29.94 -26.21
CA ASP A 195 7.61 30.99 -26.03
C ASP A 195 7.58 31.66 -24.65
N GLU A 196 8.48 31.22 -23.77
CA GLU A 196 8.74 31.91 -22.51
C GLU A 196 9.96 32.83 -22.68
N SER A 197 9.75 34.15 -22.61
CA SER A 197 10.83 35.14 -22.60
C SER A 197 11.14 35.57 -21.17
N TYR A 198 12.40 35.44 -20.77
CA TYR A 198 12.90 35.92 -19.49
C TYR A 198 13.97 36.99 -19.70
N ASP A 199 13.92 38.04 -18.88
CA ASP A 199 14.90 39.13 -18.94
C ASP A 199 16.30 38.71 -18.47
N SER A 200 16.39 37.61 -17.70
CA SER A 200 17.65 37.06 -17.19
C SER A 200 17.57 35.59 -16.78
N SER A 201 18.73 34.95 -16.63
CA SER A 201 18.87 33.63 -16.00
C SER A 201 18.31 33.59 -14.57
N TRP A 202 18.38 34.70 -13.85
CA TRP A 202 17.86 34.80 -12.49
C TRP A 202 16.32 34.77 -12.45
N THR A 203 15.66 35.53 -13.32
CA THR A 203 14.18 35.54 -13.43
C THR A 203 13.62 34.17 -13.82
N TYR A 204 14.31 33.46 -14.72
CA TYR A 204 13.97 32.08 -15.06
C TYR A 204 14.11 31.15 -13.85
N MET A 205 15.23 31.23 -13.12
CA MET A 205 15.44 30.42 -11.92
C MET A 205 14.38 30.63 -10.85
N GLN A 206 13.97 31.89 -10.64
CA GLN A 206 12.92 32.21 -9.67
C GLN A 206 11.59 31.58 -10.07
N HIS A 207 11.21 31.68 -11.36
CA HIS A 207 9.98 31.09 -11.89
C HIS A 207 9.94 29.57 -11.70
N ILE A 208 11.03 28.86 -12.00
CA ILE A 208 11.05 27.40 -11.81
C ILE A 208 11.04 27.02 -10.33
N GLN A 209 11.72 27.77 -9.46
CA GLN A 209 11.67 27.47 -8.02
C GLN A 209 10.28 27.69 -7.41
N THR A 210 9.54 28.72 -7.84
CA THR A 210 8.16 28.93 -7.40
C THR A 210 7.23 27.83 -7.92
N ASN A 211 7.44 27.35 -9.14
CA ASN A 211 6.61 26.29 -9.71
C ASN A 211 6.96 24.92 -9.14
N ALA A 212 8.23 24.66 -8.78
CA ALA A 212 8.66 23.43 -8.12
C ALA A 212 8.02 23.20 -6.74
N LEU A 213 7.47 24.24 -6.10
CA LEU A 213 6.71 24.15 -4.85
C LEU A 213 5.25 23.70 -5.04
N VAL A 214 4.73 23.74 -6.28
CA VAL A 214 3.32 23.45 -6.62
C VAL A 214 3.20 22.30 -7.64
N GLY A 215 4.23 22.04 -8.44
CA GLY A 215 4.27 20.96 -9.43
C GLY A 215 5.67 20.36 -9.53
N HIS A 216 5.74 19.08 -9.91
CA HIS A 216 7.00 18.34 -10.11
C HIS A 216 7.71 18.75 -11.41
N ASP A 217 7.86 20.04 -11.65
CA ASP A 217 8.33 20.54 -12.94
C ASP A 217 9.83 20.26 -13.15
N ARG A 218 10.16 19.95 -14.39
CA ARG A 218 11.42 19.35 -14.81
C ARG A 218 12.53 20.42 -14.75
N ARG A 219 13.56 20.18 -13.95
CA ARG A 219 14.73 21.06 -13.79
C ARG A 219 15.67 21.01 -15.01
N THR A 220 15.19 21.33 -16.21
CA THR A 220 15.88 21.01 -17.48
C THR A 220 17.12 21.86 -17.77
N PHE A 221 17.04 23.20 -17.68
CA PHE A 221 18.16 24.07 -18.08
C PHE A 221 18.99 24.68 -16.93
N HIS A 222 18.61 24.43 -15.67
CA HIS A 222 19.27 25.07 -14.51
C HIS A 222 20.77 24.86 -14.45
N LYS A 223 21.23 23.66 -14.80
CA LYS A 223 22.66 23.30 -14.73
C LYS A 223 23.50 24.09 -15.75
N GLU A 224 22.88 24.58 -16.82
CA GLU A 224 23.55 25.18 -17.98
C GLU A 224 23.52 26.72 -18.02
N LEU A 225 22.82 27.34 -17.07
CA LEU A 225 22.57 28.80 -17.00
C LEU A 225 23.66 29.59 -16.25
N SER A 226 24.80 28.96 -15.97
CA SER A 226 25.88 29.48 -15.12
C SER A 226 26.85 30.45 -15.82
N ASP A 227 26.52 30.95 -17.01
CA ASP A 227 27.46 31.81 -17.74
C ASP A 227 27.44 33.24 -17.18
N ASN A 228 28.64 33.80 -17.05
CA ASN A 228 28.99 35.05 -16.35
C ASN A 228 28.39 36.34 -16.95
N LYS A 229 27.30 36.31 -17.71
CA LYS A 229 26.68 37.49 -18.33
C LYS A 229 25.17 37.49 -18.15
N SER A 230 24.59 38.69 -18.11
CA SER A 230 23.14 38.87 -18.14
C SER A 230 22.63 38.69 -19.58
N TYR A 231 22.11 37.52 -19.89
CA TYR A 231 21.45 37.24 -21.17
C TYR A 231 19.94 37.41 -21.02
N ARG A 232 19.27 37.92 -22.06
CA ARG A 232 17.84 37.69 -22.23
C ARG A 232 17.68 36.25 -22.73
N LEU A 233 16.77 35.50 -22.12
CA LEU A 233 16.54 34.10 -22.45
C LEU A 233 15.21 33.97 -23.17
N LEU A 234 15.21 33.21 -24.25
CA LEU A 234 13.99 32.74 -24.89
C LEU A 234 14.00 31.22 -24.79
N VAL A 235 12.98 30.66 -24.15
CA VAL A 235 12.77 29.22 -24.07
C VAL A 235 11.66 28.88 -25.04
N LEU A 236 12.02 28.13 -26.08
CA LEU A 236 11.04 27.53 -26.98
C LEU A 236 10.68 26.16 -26.46
N LYS A 237 9.38 25.87 -26.34
CA LYS A 237 8.89 24.56 -25.91
C LYS A 237 7.93 24.01 -26.96
N ASN A 238 8.08 22.73 -27.25
CA ASN A 238 7.12 21.98 -28.03
C ASN A 238 6.92 20.62 -27.40
N ARG A 239 5.66 20.17 -27.31
CA ARG A 239 5.32 18.86 -26.80
C ARG A 239 4.42 18.13 -27.79
N VAL A 240 4.82 16.91 -28.12
CA VAL A 240 4.05 15.95 -28.89
C VAL A 240 3.67 14.82 -27.95
N GLU A 241 2.42 14.77 -27.53
CA GLU A 241 1.88 13.64 -26.75
C GLU A 241 1.27 12.63 -27.72
N LEU A 242 1.62 11.35 -27.59
CA LEU A 242 1.10 10.26 -28.42
C LEU A 242 0.10 9.40 -27.65
N ALA A 243 0.36 9.21 -26.36
CA ALA A 243 -0.48 8.42 -25.50
C ALA A 243 -0.41 8.90 -24.06
N GLN A 244 -1.47 8.66 -23.31
CA GLN A 244 -1.54 8.90 -21.87
C GLN A 244 -1.67 7.57 -21.15
N PHE A 245 -0.95 7.42 -20.05
CA PHE A 245 -1.00 6.22 -19.21
C PHE A 245 -1.29 6.58 -17.76
N GLN A 246 -1.97 5.66 -17.09
CA GLN A 246 -2.24 5.70 -15.67
C GLN A 246 -1.94 4.33 -15.08
N ASN A 247 -1.06 4.28 -14.10
CA ASN A 247 -0.74 3.07 -13.36
C ASN A 247 -1.80 2.79 -12.28
N SER A 248 -1.94 1.53 -11.93
CA SER A 248 -2.82 1.06 -10.85
C SER A 248 -2.42 1.67 -9.50
N ALA A 249 -3.37 1.68 -8.56
CA ALA A 249 -3.12 2.11 -7.19
C ALA A 249 -1.97 1.29 -6.55
N PRO A 250 -1.18 1.90 -5.64
CA PRO A 250 0.02 1.25 -5.07
C PRO A 250 -0.26 -0.10 -4.40
N GLU A 251 -1.46 -0.28 -3.85
CA GLU A 251 -1.91 -1.54 -3.24
C GLU A 251 -1.91 -2.73 -4.22
N HIS A 252 -2.13 -2.50 -5.51
CA HIS A 252 -2.24 -3.53 -6.53
C HIS A 252 -1.04 -3.61 -7.49
N LEU A 253 -0.05 -2.72 -7.35
CA LEU A 253 1.13 -2.73 -8.21
C LEU A 253 2.06 -3.92 -7.92
N ALA A 254 2.32 -4.75 -8.92
CA ALA A 254 3.37 -5.76 -8.87
C ALA A 254 4.74 -5.10 -9.02
N LEU A 255 5.65 -5.36 -8.07
CA LEU A 255 7.00 -4.79 -8.07
C LEU A 255 7.91 -5.54 -9.04
N ALA A 256 8.89 -4.83 -9.60
CA ALA A 256 9.97 -5.44 -10.35
C ALA A 256 10.83 -6.32 -9.43
N GLU A 257 11.33 -7.45 -9.93
CA GLU A 257 12.02 -8.45 -9.11
C GLU A 257 13.31 -7.89 -8.49
N GLY A 258 14.07 -7.10 -9.27
CA GLY A 258 15.27 -6.42 -8.77
C GLY A 258 14.99 -5.47 -7.61
N PHE A 259 13.92 -4.68 -7.70
CA PHE A 259 13.54 -3.74 -6.66
C PHE A 259 13.03 -4.46 -5.40
N TRP A 260 12.19 -5.47 -5.58
CA TRP A 260 11.67 -6.28 -4.47
C TRP A 260 12.78 -6.99 -3.70
N LYS A 261 13.78 -7.53 -4.39
CA LYS A 261 14.94 -8.18 -3.77
C LYS A 261 15.74 -7.21 -2.90
N GLU A 262 16.02 -6.01 -3.40
CA GLU A 262 16.74 -4.99 -2.63
C GLU A 262 15.93 -4.54 -1.40
N LEU A 263 14.60 -4.41 -1.52
CA LEU A 263 13.73 -4.13 -0.37
C LEU A 263 13.77 -5.23 0.69
N LEU A 264 13.90 -6.50 0.31
CA LEU A 264 14.06 -7.60 1.27
C LEU A 264 15.39 -7.50 2.05
N LEU A 265 16.46 -7.12 1.37
CA LEU A 265 17.81 -7.02 1.95
C LEU A 265 18.00 -5.79 2.84
N LEU A 266 17.12 -4.79 2.78
CA LEU A 266 17.21 -3.62 3.64
C LEU A 266 17.18 -3.98 5.13
N PRO A 267 18.06 -3.36 5.96
CA PRO A 267 18.09 -3.59 7.38
C PRO A 267 16.84 -3.04 8.07
N LEU A 268 16.42 -3.72 9.15
CA LEU A 268 15.30 -3.30 9.99
C LEU A 268 15.67 -2.08 10.86
N THR A 269 16.93 -2.02 11.30
CA THR A 269 17.51 -0.84 11.93
C THR A 269 17.75 0.25 10.89
N TYR A 270 17.55 1.51 11.27
CA TYR A 270 17.78 2.63 10.37
C TYR A 270 19.28 2.80 10.10
N ASP A 271 19.73 2.31 8.95
CA ASP A 271 21.08 2.55 8.40
C ASP A 271 20.96 3.33 7.09
N TYR A 272 21.15 4.64 7.17
CA TYR A 272 21.04 5.53 6.03
C TYR A 272 21.91 5.10 4.82
N SER A 273 23.04 4.43 5.03
CA SER A 273 23.94 4.04 3.94
C SER A 273 23.31 3.04 2.97
N ALA A 274 22.58 2.04 3.49
CA ALA A 274 21.88 1.04 2.71
C ALA A 274 20.68 1.64 1.95
N TYR A 275 19.87 2.45 2.64
CA TYR A 275 18.71 3.11 2.02
C TYR A 275 19.12 4.12 0.95
N ARG A 276 20.23 4.85 1.16
CA ARG A 276 20.79 5.79 0.18
C ARG A 276 21.20 5.08 -1.12
N GLN A 277 21.79 3.89 -1.04
CA GLN A 277 22.16 3.12 -2.23
C GLN A 277 20.93 2.70 -3.06
N LEU A 278 19.85 2.29 -2.38
CA LEU A 278 18.58 1.98 -3.03
C LEU A 278 18.01 3.21 -3.76
N LEU A 279 18.00 4.38 -3.11
CA LEU A 279 17.54 5.64 -3.71
C LEU A 279 18.40 6.10 -4.89
N GLN A 280 19.72 5.85 -4.86
CA GLN A 280 20.59 6.14 -6.00
C GLN A 280 20.29 5.24 -7.20
N THR A 281 19.92 3.98 -6.96
CA THR A 281 19.70 2.98 -8.00
C THR A 281 18.31 3.10 -8.64
N TYR A 282 17.27 3.26 -7.80
CA TYR A 282 15.86 3.28 -8.21
C TYR A 282 15.24 4.68 -8.23
N GLY A 283 15.90 5.69 -7.67
CA GLY A 283 15.37 7.04 -7.59
C GLY A 283 14.58 7.31 -6.32
N THR A 284 13.81 8.40 -6.31
CA THR A 284 13.05 8.86 -5.13
C THR A 284 11.55 8.75 -5.30
N HIS A 285 11.08 8.69 -6.55
CA HIS A 285 9.66 8.64 -6.92
C HIS A 285 9.42 7.56 -7.96
N TYR A 286 8.15 7.17 -8.14
CA TYR A 286 7.68 6.37 -9.26
C TYR A 286 6.64 7.14 -10.06
N LEU A 287 6.38 6.70 -11.29
CA LEU A 287 5.40 7.28 -12.19
C LEU A 287 4.00 6.75 -11.84
N SER A 288 3.07 7.60 -11.42
CA SER A 288 1.68 7.20 -11.20
C SER A 288 0.82 7.39 -12.45
N GLU A 289 1.08 8.45 -13.20
CA GLU A 289 0.41 8.80 -14.45
C GLU A 289 1.35 9.69 -15.28
N GLY A 290 1.13 9.76 -16.58
CA GLY A 290 1.92 10.61 -17.47
C GLY A 290 1.55 10.42 -18.92
N SER A 291 2.29 11.07 -19.80
CA SER A 291 2.16 10.94 -21.24
C SER A 291 3.42 10.28 -21.82
N LEU A 292 3.28 9.57 -22.93
CA LEU A 292 4.37 9.08 -23.76
C LEU A 292 4.39 9.91 -25.05
N GLY A 293 5.57 10.31 -25.46
CA GLY A 293 5.74 11.12 -26.66
C GLY A 293 7.11 11.77 -26.71
N GLY A 294 7.14 13.03 -27.13
CA GLY A 294 8.36 13.80 -27.32
C GLY A 294 8.22 15.22 -26.80
N GLU A 295 9.30 15.73 -26.25
CA GLU A 295 9.40 17.10 -25.76
C GLU A 295 10.67 17.73 -26.31
N TYR A 296 10.50 18.81 -27.07
CA TYR A 296 11.58 19.63 -27.58
C TYR A 296 11.63 20.94 -26.80
N GLN A 297 12.76 21.23 -26.20
CA GLN A 297 13.00 22.51 -25.56
C GLN A 297 14.29 23.12 -26.10
N ALA A 298 14.24 24.37 -26.53
CA ALA A 298 15.41 25.12 -26.97
C ALA A 298 15.59 26.39 -26.13
N LEU A 299 16.81 26.61 -25.68
CA LEU A 299 17.22 27.79 -24.92
C LEU A 299 18.10 28.68 -25.80
N LEU A 300 17.57 29.85 -26.16
CA LEU A 300 18.31 30.90 -26.86
C LEU A 300 18.78 31.95 -25.85
N GLN A 301 20.08 32.27 -25.90
CA GLN A 301 20.71 33.25 -25.02
C GLN A 301 21.12 34.47 -25.86
N PHE A 302 20.53 35.63 -25.57
CA PHE A 302 20.83 36.87 -26.27
C PHE A 302 21.59 37.84 -25.38
N ASP A 303 22.72 38.37 -25.86
CA ASP A 303 23.48 39.39 -25.13
C ASP A 303 22.70 40.71 -25.11
N ARG A 304 22.50 41.28 -23.92
CA ARG A 304 21.75 42.53 -23.73
C ARG A 304 22.38 43.72 -24.46
N GLN A 305 23.70 43.72 -24.65
CA GLN A 305 24.42 44.79 -25.35
C GLN A 305 24.20 44.77 -26.88
N ALA A 306 23.86 43.60 -27.45
CA ALA A 306 23.62 43.45 -28.88
C ALA A 306 22.25 44.02 -29.31
N PHE A 307 21.29 44.13 -28.38
CA PHE A 307 19.93 44.58 -28.66
C PHE A 307 19.78 46.12 -28.75
N THR A 308 20.64 46.87 -28.05
CA THR A 308 20.63 48.35 -28.11
C THR A 308 21.23 48.92 -29.38
N SER A 309 22.03 48.14 -30.12
CA SER A 309 22.33 48.43 -31.52
C SER A 309 21.25 47.80 -32.38
N SER A 310 20.18 48.55 -32.64
CA SER A 310 19.23 48.23 -33.70
C SER A 310 20.00 47.89 -34.98
N CYS A 311 19.82 46.66 -35.49
CA CYS A 311 20.34 46.20 -36.77
C CYS A 311 21.87 45.98 -36.85
N LYS A 312 22.37 44.93 -36.18
CA LYS A 312 23.60 44.22 -36.61
C LYS A 312 23.48 42.69 -36.62
N LEU A 313 22.26 42.16 -36.45
CA LEU A 313 21.96 40.74 -36.67
C LEU A 313 21.36 40.47 -38.06
N TYR A 314 21.45 41.44 -38.97
CA TYR A 314 21.54 41.19 -40.40
C TYR A 314 22.90 41.67 -40.87
N CYS A 315 23.66 40.75 -41.44
CA CYS A 315 24.83 40.99 -42.28
C CYS A 315 26.08 41.56 -41.56
N LYS A 316 26.98 40.68 -41.14
CA LYS A 316 28.35 40.69 -41.69
C LYS A 316 28.98 39.31 -41.49
N GLY A 317 29.34 38.72 -42.64
CA GLY A 317 29.70 37.32 -42.82
C GLY A 317 30.68 36.76 -41.79
N GLY A 318 30.27 35.63 -41.23
CA GLY A 318 31.05 34.75 -40.38
C GLY A 318 30.12 33.63 -39.91
N GLU A 319 30.21 32.47 -40.56
CA GLU A 319 29.48 31.21 -40.31
C GLU A 319 28.09 31.39 -39.63
N ASN A 320 27.04 31.55 -40.44
CA ASN A 320 25.67 31.87 -40.00
C ASN A 320 24.90 30.70 -39.35
N LYS A 321 25.60 29.73 -38.76
CA LYS A 321 25.02 28.62 -37.99
C LYS A 321 25.08 28.96 -36.51
N PHE A 322 23.92 29.13 -35.89
CA PHE A 322 23.82 29.50 -34.48
C PHE A 322 23.61 28.25 -33.62
N HIS A 323 24.56 27.96 -32.74
CA HIS A 323 24.43 26.86 -31.80
C HIS A 323 23.51 27.26 -30.64
N ILE A 324 22.44 26.50 -30.46
CA ILE A 324 21.49 26.64 -29.35
C ILE A 324 21.61 25.48 -28.38
N LYS A 325 21.30 25.74 -27.11
CA LYS A 325 21.20 24.70 -26.11
C LYS A 325 19.83 24.05 -26.24
N THR A 326 19.78 22.78 -26.62
CA THR A 326 18.54 22.02 -26.78
C THR A 326 18.47 20.91 -25.75
N ASN A 327 17.32 20.75 -25.12
CA ASN A 327 16.97 19.59 -24.33
C ASN A 327 15.84 18.86 -25.05
N THR A 328 16.14 17.67 -25.56
CA THR A 328 15.21 16.86 -26.34
C THR A 328 14.93 15.55 -25.60
N VAL A 329 13.69 15.10 -25.67
CA VAL A 329 13.16 13.98 -24.90
C VAL A 329 12.30 13.18 -25.85
N GLY A 330 12.57 11.89 -26.00
CA GLY A 330 11.99 11.09 -27.08
C GLY A 330 12.50 11.46 -28.48
N GLY A 331 12.15 10.62 -29.45
CA GLY A 331 12.66 10.67 -30.82
C GLY A 331 14.04 10.01 -30.97
N ASP A 332 14.46 9.87 -32.21
CA ASP A 332 15.75 9.26 -32.56
C ASP A 332 16.91 10.14 -32.07
N PRO A 333 17.79 9.63 -31.19
CA PRO A 333 18.95 10.37 -30.70
C PRO A 333 19.87 10.91 -31.81
N SER A 334 19.94 10.25 -32.97
CA SER A 334 20.77 10.66 -34.10
C SER A 334 20.34 12.00 -34.73
N LEU A 335 19.05 12.34 -34.62
CA LEU A 335 18.48 13.57 -35.17
C LEU A 335 18.60 14.76 -34.21
N THR A 336 18.83 14.51 -32.91
CA THR A 336 18.89 15.54 -31.88
C THR A 336 20.03 16.55 -32.07
N ALA A 337 21.16 16.11 -32.62
CA ALA A 337 22.31 16.97 -32.87
C ALA A 337 21.99 18.07 -33.91
N ALA A 338 21.20 17.75 -34.93
CA ALA A 338 20.81 18.70 -35.97
C ALA A 338 19.93 19.83 -35.40
N LEU A 339 19.10 19.54 -34.40
CA LEU A 339 18.23 20.52 -33.75
C LEU A 339 19.00 21.54 -32.89
N SER A 340 20.20 21.18 -32.43
CA SER A 340 21.07 22.09 -31.67
C SER A 340 21.71 23.19 -32.54
N VAL A 341 21.56 23.12 -33.86
CA VAL A 341 22.13 24.06 -34.82
C VAL A 341 21.02 24.72 -35.62
N LEU A 342 20.82 26.02 -35.41
CA LEU A 342 19.91 26.82 -36.20
C LEU A 342 20.65 27.44 -37.39
N ASP A 343 20.25 27.05 -38.60
CA ASP A 343 20.72 27.68 -39.83
C ASP A 343 19.86 28.91 -40.13
N LEU A 344 20.44 30.11 -39.99
CA LEU A 344 19.73 31.37 -40.24
C LEU A 344 19.71 31.76 -41.72
N GLU A 345 20.55 31.14 -42.56
CA GLU A 345 20.56 31.36 -44.00
C GLU A 345 19.48 30.54 -44.69
N ASN A 346 19.26 29.30 -44.23
CA ASN A 346 18.22 28.42 -44.76
C ASN A 346 17.23 27.97 -43.67
N PRO A 347 16.21 28.78 -43.34
CA PRO A 347 15.25 28.46 -42.29
C PRO A 347 14.41 27.20 -42.60
N GLU A 348 14.24 26.84 -43.87
CA GLU A 348 13.50 25.63 -44.28
C GLU A 348 14.15 24.36 -43.76
N THR A 349 15.49 24.29 -43.77
CA THR A 349 16.24 23.14 -43.22
C THR A 349 16.00 22.94 -41.72
N ASN A 350 15.77 24.01 -40.97
CA ASN A 350 15.44 23.88 -39.54
C ASN A 350 14.06 23.22 -39.35
N GLY A 351 13.10 23.56 -40.21
CA GLY A 351 11.78 22.94 -40.24
C GLY A 351 11.88 21.45 -40.60
N GLU A 352 12.62 21.11 -41.66
CA GLU A 352 12.84 19.71 -42.06
C GLU A 352 13.51 18.89 -40.96
N ASN A 353 14.53 19.43 -40.29
CA ASN A 353 15.19 18.77 -39.18
C ASN A 353 14.22 18.50 -38.02
N TYR A 354 13.36 19.48 -37.71
CA TYR A 354 12.33 19.34 -36.70
C TYR A 354 11.29 18.30 -37.07
N ASP A 355 10.77 18.33 -38.30
CA ASP A 355 9.75 17.38 -38.78
C ASP A 355 10.31 15.95 -38.82
N ASN A 356 11.56 15.78 -39.23
CA ASN A 356 12.26 14.50 -39.18
C ASN A 356 12.34 13.97 -37.75
N TRP A 357 12.74 14.80 -36.78
CA TRP A 357 12.73 14.40 -35.38
C TRP A 357 11.32 14.10 -34.86
N ALA A 358 10.35 14.98 -35.10
CA ALA A 358 8.98 14.84 -34.63
C ALA A 358 8.32 13.56 -35.18
N SER A 359 8.60 13.20 -36.43
CA SER A 359 8.14 11.93 -37.02
C SER A 359 8.74 10.70 -36.31
N SER A 360 10.00 10.78 -35.87
CA SER A 360 10.68 9.70 -35.16
C SER A 360 10.16 9.47 -33.72
N VAL A 361 9.47 10.46 -33.13
CA VAL A 361 8.88 10.35 -31.78
C VAL A 361 7.86 9.22 -31.70
N LYS A 362 7.19 8.90 -32.82
CA LYS A 362 6.23 7.79 -32.90
C LYS A 362 6.89 6.43 -32.64
N ASP A 363 8.09 6.25 -33.14
CA ASP A 363 8.83 4.99 -33.03
C ASP A 363 9.69 4.93 -31.75
N TYR A 364 10.13 6.10 -31.26
CA TYR A 364 10.95 6.25 -30.05
C TYR A 364 10.30 7.19 -29.02
N PRO A 365 9.10 6.87 -28.49
CA PRO A 365 8.49 7.69 -27.46
C PRO A 365 9.23 7.55 -26.13
N ASP A 366 9.27 8.64 -25.38
CA ASP A 366 9.77 8.68 -24.01
C ASP A 366 8.71 9.30 -23.07
N VAL A 367 8.92 9.18 -21.76
CA VAL A 367 7.98 9.66 -20.75
C VAL A 367 8.08 11.19 -20.63
N ILE A 368 6.93 11.83 -20.76
CA ILE A 368 6.71 13.27 -20.66
C ILE A 368 5.50 13.55 -19.75
N ALA A 369 5.30 14.79 -19.33
CA ALA A 369 4.13 15.22 -18.54
C ALA A 369 3.79 14.34 -17.32
N GLN A 370 4.81 13.75 -16.69
CA GLN A 370 4.65 12.76 -15.64
C GLN A 370 4.19 13.36 -14.30
N LYS A 371 3.34 12.61 -13.59
CA LYS A 371 3.04 12.85 -12.18
C LYS A 371 3.71 11.78 -11.32
N LEU A 372 4.39 12.27 -10.30
CA LEU A 372 5.28 11.51 -9.45
C LEU A 372 4.62 11.20 -8.12
N ARG A 373 4.83 9.99 -7.61
CA ARG A 373 4.50 9.61 -6.23
C ARG A 373 5.72 9.08 -5.50
N PRO A 374 5.80 9.23 -4.17
CA PRO A 374 6.99 8.83 -3.42
C PRO A 374 7.26 7.33 -3.51
N LEU A 375 8.52 6.95 -3.75
CA LEU A 375 8.92 5.55 -3.97
C LEU A 375 8.61 4.64 -2.77
N TYR A 376 8.66 5.17 -1.55
CA TYR A 376 8.42 4.39 -0.33
C TYR A 376 6.98 3.88 -0.19
N GLU A 377 6.01 4.40 -0.96
CA GLU A 377 4.63 3.89 -0.96
C GLU A 377 4.54 2.46 -1.49
N LEU A 378 5.50 2.04 -2.32
CA LEU A 378 5.53 0.72 -2.95
C LEU A 378 6.04 -0.38 -2.01
N VAL A 379 6.50 -0.04 -0.80
CA VAL A 379 6.96 -1.03 0.19
C VAL A 379 5.75 -1.67 0.87
N LYS A 380 5.42 -2.91 0.48
CA LYS A 380 4.26 -3.64 1.01
C LYS A 380 4.52 -5.13 1.30
N GLU A 381 4.89 -5.92 0.29
CA GLU A 381 4.96 -7.38 0.34
C GLU A 381 6.36 -7.87 0.71
N VAL A 382 6.92 -7.27 1.76
CA VAL A 382 8.23 -7.62 2.30
C VAL A 382 8.15 -7.77 3.82
N GLN A 383 9.07 -8.53 4.41
CA GLN A 383 9.15 -8.67 5.86
C GLN A 383 9.36 -7.29 6.51
N CYS A 384 8.55 -6.99 7.54
CA CYS A 384 8.59 -5.71 8.26
C CYS A 384 8.36 -4.51 7.34
N SER A 385 7.39 -4.60 6.44
CA SER A 385 7.17 -3.61 5.38
C SER A 385 6.81 -2.25 5.94
N GLY A 386 6.05 -2.18 7.03
CA GLY A 386 5.70 -0.93 7.68
C GLY A 386 6.93 -0.20 8.24
N LEU A 387 7.80 -0.93 8.94
CA LEU A 387 9.05 -0.38 9.47
C LEU A 387 10.02 0.05 8.36
N LYS A 388 10.19 -0.79 7.32
CA LYS A 388 11.03 -0.47 6.16
C LYS A 388 10.51 0.74 5.39
N LYS A 389 9.19 0.87 5.23
CA LYS A 389 8.53 2.03 4.62
C LYS A 389 8.84 3.31 5.39
N LEU A 390 8.71 3.28 6.71
CA LEU A 390 9.02 4.42 7.57
C LEU A 390 10.50 4.82 7.48
N ASN A 391 11.40 3.84 7.53
CA ASN A 391 12.84 4.08 7.38
C ASN A 391 13.18 4.66 5.99
N LEU A 392 12.55 4.15 4.93
CA LEU A 392 12.77 4.64 3.57
C LEU A 392 12.21 6.06 3.37
N LYS A 393 11.08 6.40 4.01
CA LYS A 393 10.56 7.77 4.05
C LYS A 393 11.59 8.72 4.68
N ARG A 394 12.11 8.38 5.86
CA ARG A 394 13.17 9.14 6.53
C ARG A 394 14.43 9.27 5.67
N ALA A 395 14.88 8.18 5.05
CA ALA A 395 16.04 8.21 4.17
C ALA A 395 15.82 9.06 2.91
N THR A 396 14.60 9.12 2.39
CA THR A 396 14.25 9.96 1.25
C THR A 396 14.34 11.45 1.61
N GLU A 397 13.86 11.83 2.80
CA GLU A 397 14.01 13.20 3.32
C GLU A 397 15.48 13.58 3.50
N ASP A 398 16.27 12.70 4.11
CA ASP A 398 17.71 12.90 4.30
C ASP A 398 18.43 13.04 2.94
N TYR A 399 18.11 12.17 1.97
CA TYR A 399 18.68 12.21 0.62
C TYR A 399 18.36 13.51 -0.14
N LEU A 400 17.12 13.99 -0.04
CA LEU A 400 16.73 15.28 -0.64
C LEU A 400 17.43 16.47 0.05
N SER A 401 17.74 16.34 1.34
CA SER A 401 18.46 17.38 2.11
C SER A 401 19.96 17.46 1.78
N GLU A 402 20.59 16.36 1.33
CA GLU A 402 22.00 16.36 0.89
C GLU A 402 22.23 17.32 -0.28
N GLU A 403 21.27 17.38 -1.20
CA GLU A 403 21.36 18.14 -2.44
C GLU A 403 20.65 19.51 -2.34
N HIS A 404 20.40 19.99 -1.12
CA HIS A 404 19.81 21.30 -0.88
C HIS A 404 20.85 22.43 -1.08
N PRO A 405 20.55 23.55 -1.78
CA PRO A 405 21.49 24.64 -2.03
C PRO A 405 22.06 25.35 -0.78
N CYS A 406 21.53 25.07 0.41
CA CYS A 406 22.02 25.64 1.66
C CYS A 406 23.48 25.25 1.98
N HIS A 407 23.97 24.14 1.40
CA HIS A 407 25.36 23.70 1.59
C HIS A 407 26.37 24.55 0.81
N CYS A 408 25.88 25.35 -0.14
CA CYS A 408 26.70 26.30 -0.87
C CYS A 408 26.96 27.56 -0.05
N ARG A 409 28.13 28.18 -0.29
CA ARG A 409 28.41 29.53 0.21
C ARG A 409 27.55 30.56 -0.52
N PRO A 410 27.23 31.71 0.09
CA PRO A 410 26.38 32.70 -0.54
C PRO A 410 27.12 33.36 -1.70
N CYS A 411 26.38 33.68 -2.76
CA CYS A 411 26.90 34.42 -3.91
C CYS A 411 26.86 35.94 -3.64
N ARG A 412 27.70 36.71 -4.33
CA ARG A 412 27.69 38.18 -4.22
C ARG A 412 26.46 38.77 -4.89
N ASN A 413 26.17 40.04 -4.55
CA ASN A 413 25.10 40.83 -5.17
C ASN A 413 23.73 40.11 -5.21
N ASN A 414 23.40 39.39 -4.13
CA ASN A 414 22.18 38.59 -4.02
C ASN A 414 22.00 37.56 -5.16
N GLY A 415 23.11 37.05 -5.70
CA GLY A 415 23.11 35.92 -6.60
C GLY A 415 22.58 34.66 -5.91
N GLN A 416 21.96 33.79 -6.69
CA GLN A 416 21.33 32.59 -6.19
C GLN A 416 22.27 31.38 -6.31
N PRO A 417 22.57 30.66 -5.20
CA PRO A 417 23.37 29.46 -5.27
C PRO A 417 22.56 28.31 -5.87
N LEU A 418 23.19 27.55 -6.77
CA LEU A 418 22.67 26.35 -7.37
C LEU A 418 23.65 25.20 -7.14
N LEU A 419 23.17 24.12 -6.53
CA LEU A 419 23.95 22.90 -6.37
C LEU A 419 23.73 21.97 -7.56
N THR A 420 24.80 21.45 -8.15
CA THR A 420 24.76 20.48 -9.24
C THR A 420 25.80 19.40 -8.99
N GLY A 421 25.35 18.26 -8.45
CA GLY A 421 26.24 17.19 -8.02
C GLY A 421 27.20 17.69 -6.95
N SER A 422 28.51 17.62 -7.18
CA SER A 422 29.50 18.08 -6.20
C SER A 422 29.91 19.56 -6.32
N VAL A 423 29.22 20.37 -7.15
CA VAL A 423 29.64 21.74 -7.49
C VAL A 423 28.51 22.74 -7.26
N CYS A 424 28.81 23.79 -6.49
CA CYS A 424 28.00 24.98 -6.31
C CYS A 424 28.34 26.02 -7.37
N ARG A 425 27.31 26.49 -8.07
CA ARG A 425 27.36 27.57 -9.07
C ARG A 425 26.51 28.74 -8.61
N CYS A 426 26.84 29.94 -9.07
CA CYS A 426 26.12 31.16 -8.74
C CYS A 426 25.37 31.67 -9.95
N VAL A 427 24.05 31.86 -9.82
CA VAL A 427 23.24 32.48 -10.85
C VAL A 427 23.04 33.96 -10.52
N CYS A 428 23.56 34.80 -11.41
CA CYS A 428 23.72 36.23 -11.18
C CYS A 428 22.47 37.03 -11.53
N ARG A 429 22.20 38.06 -10.71
CA ARG A 429 21.13 39.03 -10.98
C ARG A 429 21.48 39.91 -12.20
N PRO A 430 20.47 40.46 -12.90
CA PRO A 430 20.69 41.37 -14.03
C PRO A 430 21.65 42.51 -13.68
N GLY A 431 22.66 42.74 -14.55
CA GLY A 431 23.71 43.74 -14.34
C GLY A 431 24.93 43.26 -13.55
N THR A 432 24.92 42.02 -13.06
CA THR A 432 26.05 41.39 -12.36
C THR A 432 26.65 40.23 -13.15
N SER A 433 27.94 39.98 -12.97
CA SER A 433 28.73 39.04 -13.76
C SER A 433 29.90 38.48 -12.95
N GLY A 434 30.47 37.37 -13.43
CA GLY A 434 31.60 36.70 -12.78
C GLY A 434 31.21 35.44 -12.01
N SER A 435 32.21 34.63 -11.65
CA SER A 435 32.01 33.28 -11.11
C SER A 435 31.28 33.25 -9.76
N ALA A 436 31.28 34.36 -9.04
CA ALA A 436 30.57 34.57 -7.78
C ALA A 436 29.54 35.71 -7.88
N CYS A 437 29.26 36.22 -9.08
CA CYS A 437 28.47 37.43 -9.35
C CYS A 437 29.08 38.71 -8.76
N GLU A 438 30.41 38.77 -8.72
CA GLU A 438 31.18 39.81 -8.03
C GLU A 438 31.36 41.12 -8.83
N ARG A 439 31.24 41.08 -10.16
CA ARG A 439 31.43 42.24 -11.04
C ARG A 439 30.10 42.88 -11.40
N GLY A 440 30.05 44.21 -11.40
CA GLY A 440 28.85 44.98 -11.72
C GLY A 440 27.95 45.21 -10.50
N ALA A 441 26.78 45.81 -10.73
CA ALA A 441 25.80 46.12 -9.69
C ALA A 441 24.40 45.73 -10.16
N VAL A 442 23.54 45.36 -9.20
CA VAL A 442 22.15 45.00 -9.49
C VAL A 442 21.40 46.23 -9.99
N ILE A 443 20.67 46.07 -11.08
CA ILE A 443 19.87 47.15 -11.68
C ILE A 443 18.64 47.40 -10.81
N GLY A 444 18.45 48.64 -10.36
CA GLY A 444 17.27 49.05 -9.59
C GLY A 444 17.35 48.88 -8.08
N GLU A 445 18.45 48.34 -7.54
CA GLU A 445 18.69 48.22 -6.09
C GLU A 445 19.90 49.06 -5.64
N GLN A 446 19.91 49.48 -4.37
CA GLN A 446 21.08 50.15 -3.80
C GLN A 446 22.27 49.19 -3.71
N PRO A 447 23.49 49.60 -4.11
CA PRO A 447 24.67 48.75 -4.02
C PRO A 447 24.93 48.28 -2.59
N GLY A 448 25.09 46.96 -2.42
CA GLY A 448 25.51 46.36 -1.15
C GLY A 448 24.40 45.92 -0.20
N VAL A 449 23.12 45.99 -0.59
CA VAL A 449 22.01 45.31 0.11
C VAL A 449 22.22 43.79 0.04
N ILE A 450 22.16 43.09 1.17
CA ILE A 450 22.28 41.63 1.23
C ILE A 450 21.01 41.06 1.83
N HIS A 451 20.30 40.21 1.09
CA HIS A 451 19.13 39.50 1.59
C HIS A 451 19.54 38.30 2.45
N GLY A 452 18.77 38.04 3.52
CA GLY A 452 18.98 36.90 4.39
C GLY A 452 18.59 35.58 3.70
N SER A 453 19.40 34.55 3.85
CA SER A 453 19.02 33.18 3.48
C SER A 453 19.36 32.19 4.60
N TRP A 454 18.56 31.12 4.67
CA TRP A 454 18.65 30.11 5.70
C TRP A 454 19.93 29.29 5.59
N SER A 455 20.56 29.04 6.75
CA SER A 455 21.54 27.96 6.88
C SER A 455 20.88 26.60 6.61
N CYS A 456 21.70 25.59 6.36
CA CYS A 456 21.20 24.22 6.47
C CYS A 456 20.66 23.96 7.88
N TRP A 457 19.66 23.09 7.95
CA TRP A 457 19.16 22.57 9.21
C TRP A 457 20.27 21.85 9.97
N SER A 458 20.31 22.03 11.29
CA SER A 458 21.11 21.18 12.15
C SER A 458 20.59 19.73 12.14
N ALA A 459 21.45 18.79 12.52
CA ALA A 459 21.01 17.42 12.78
C ALA A 459 19.93 17.44 13.86
N TRP A 460 18.94 16.54 13.73
CA TRP A 460 17.92 16.37 14.76
C TRP A 460 18.59 16.10 16.12
N ALA A 461 18.18 16.85 17.14
CA ALA A 461 18.63 16.61 18.50
C ALA A 461 18.20 15.21 18.98
N SER A 462 18.99 14.63 19.88
CA SER A 462 18.59 13.43 20.61
C SER A 462 17.24 13.66 21.28
N CYS A 463 16.42 12.61 21.30
CA CYS A 463 15.09 12.73 21.88
C CYS A 463 15.16 13.14 23.36
N SER A 464 14.49 14.25 23.72
CA SER A 464 14.38 14.72 25.09
C SER A 464 12.93 15.00 25.41
N GLY A 465 12.35 14.27 26.37
CA GLY A 465 10.93 14.45 26.74
C GLY A 465 9.93 14.08 25.65
N GLY A 466 10.27 13.13 24.76
CA GLY A 466 9.38 12.67 23.67
C GLY A 466 9.34 13.57 22.43
N GLN A 467 10.04 14.71 22.45
CA GLN A 467 10.21 15.60 21.30
C GLN A 467 11.67 15.71 20.90
N ARG A 468 11.88 15.86 19.59
CA ARG A 468 13.16 16.21 18.98
C ARG A 468 13.02 17.51 18.23
N SER A 469 14.08 18.28 18.22
CA SER A 469 14.11 19.58 17.57
C SER A 469 15.31 19.70 16.64
N ARG A 470 15.16 20.51 15.61
CA ARG A 470 16.27 20.98 14.78
C ARG A 470 16.14 22.48 14.58
N THR A 471 17.27 23.12 14.34
CA THR A 471 17.40 24.56 14.27
C THR A 471 18.13 24.97 13.00
N ARG A 472 17.77 26.15 12.48
CA ARG A 472 18.50 26.83 11.43
C ARG A 472 18.58 28.32 11.75
N SER A 473 19.56 29.00 11.18
CA SER A 473 19.77 30.42 11.42
C SER A 473 19.79 31.18 10.10
N CYS A 474 19.29 32.42 10.12
CA CYS A 474 19.30 33.31 8.96
C CYS A 474 20.70 33.95 8.78
N ASN A 475 21.70 33.13 8.44
CA ASN A 475 23.10 33.55 8.38
C ASN A 475 23.86 33.13 7.12
N ASN A 476 23.19 32.53 6.12
CA ASN A 476 23.84 32.03 4.91
C ASN A 476 23.21 32.61 3.61
N PRO A 477 23.27 33.93 3.37
CA PRO A 477 23.97 34.96 4.15
C PRO A 477 23.06 35.65 5.19
N SER A 478 23.66 36.41 6.12
CA SER A 478 22.90 37.27 7.03
C SER A 478 22.40 38.55 6.34
N PRO A 479 21.17 39.01 6.63
CA PRO A 479 20.64 40.23 6.02
C PRO A 479 21.47 41.45 6.45
N SER A 480 21.80 42.33 5.51
CA SER A 480 22.60 43.54 5.76
C SER A 480 22.11 44.72 4.93
N ARG A 481 22.34 45.95 5.45
CA ARG A 481 22.00 47.23 4.79
C ARG A 481 20.56 47.30 4.27
N GLY A 482 19.59 46.86 5.09
CA GLY A 482 18.16 46.92 4.76
C GLY A 482 17.65 45.76 3.89
N GLY A 483 18.41 44.67 3.75
CA GLY A 483 17.95 43.48 3.04
C GLY A 483 16.83 42.72 3.78
N GLN A 484 16.01 42.02 3.00
CA GLN A 484 14.92 41.18 3.50
C GLN A 484 15.42 40.10 4.46
N HIS A 485 14.65 39.87 5.54
CA HIS A 485 14.90 38.78 6.46
C HIS A 485 14.41 37.45 5.88
N CYS A 486 14.99 36.33 6.32
CA CYS A 486 14.55 35.00 5.93
C CYS A 486 13.09 34.76 6.34
N VAL A 487 12.30 34.16 5.45
CA VAL A 487 10.89 33.79 5.68
C VAL A 487 10.79 32.32 6.08
N GLY A 488 10.05 32.02 7.16
CA GLY A 488 9.83 30.67 7.68
C GLY A 488 10.32 30.47 9.12
N PRO A 489 10.14 29.26 9.70
CA PRO A 489 10.51 28.98 11.09
C PRO A 489 12.02 28.76 11.26
N GLU A 490 12.58 29.23 12.39
CA GLU A 490 13.98 28.97 12.82
C GLU A 490 14.14 27.64 13.55
N LEU A 491 13.08 27.23 14.26
CA LEU A 491 13.01 26.03 15.09
C LEU A 491 11.90 25.14 14.55
N GLU A 492 12.24 23.88 14.32
CA GLU A 492 11.26 22.85 13.97
C GLU A 492 11.27 21.78 15.06
N GLN A 493 10.08 21.43 15.55
CA GLN A 493 9.89 20.44 16.60
C GLN A 493 8.94 19.36 16.12
N THR A 494 9.35 18.11 16.31
CA THR A 494 8.55 16.93 15.99
C THR A 494 8.59 15.93 17.14
N GLN A 495 7.59 15.06 17.23
CA GLN A 495 7.61 13.96 18.19
C GLN A 495 8.69 12.93 17.77
N CYS A 496 9.40 12.36 18.74
CA CYS A 496 10.45 11.39 18.46
C CYS A 496 9.88 10.01 18.12
N GLU A 497 8.89 9.59 18.88
CA GLU A 497 8.10 8.41 18.59
C GLU A 497 7.10 8.81 17.52
N ASP A 498 7.34 8.34 16.31
CA ASP A 498 6.31 8.37 15.29
C ASP A 498 5.13 7.56 15.83
N SER A 499 3.92 8.12 15.82
CA SER A 499 2.72 7.35 16.19
C SER A 499 2.60 6.10 15.31
N GLU A 500 3.17 6.15 14.10
CA GLU A 500 3.36 5.00 13.23
C GLU A 500 4.25 3.92 13.87
N ILE A 501 5.32 4.25 14.60
CA ILE A 501 6.17 3.24 15.29
C ILE A 501 5.39 2.51 16.37
N GLN A 502 4.59 3.22 17.20
CA GLN A 502 3.77 2.57 18.22
C GLN A 502 2.71 1.66 17.59
N HIS A 503 2.11 2.10 16.48
CA HIS A 503 1.20 1.28 15.69
C HIS A 503 1.90 0.04 15.12
N LEU A 504 3.10 0.19 14.57
CA LEU A 504 3.91 -0.89 14.01
C LEU A 504 4.42 -1.85 15.09
N GLN A 505 4.70 -1.38 16.31
CA GLN A 505 5.04 -2.25 17.44
C GLN A 505 3.87 -3.16 17.82
N MET A 506 2.62 -2.71 17.65
CA MET A 506 1.44 -3.53 17.87
C MET A 506 1.15 -4.49 16.70
N MET A 507 1.34 -4.02 15.46
CA MET A 507 0.98 -4.76 14.24
C MET A 507 2.08 -5.73 13.75
N GLU A 508 3.36 -5.35 13.89
CA GLU A 508 4.55 -6.09 13.45
C GLU A 508 5.59 -6.25 14.59
N PRO A 509 5.22 -6.81 15.75
CA PRO A 509 6.07 -6.83 16.93
C PRO A 509 7.37 -7.63 16.75
N GLN A 510 7.36 -8.66 15.90
CA GLN A 510 8.54 -9.44 15.53
C GLN A 510 9.68 -8.58 14.94
N CYS A 511 9.36 -7.41 14.40
CA CYS A 511 10.32 -6.51 13.77
C CYS A 511 11.10 -5.65 14.77
N PHE A 512 10.66 -5.59 16.03
CA PHE A 512 11.28 -4.79 17.09
C PHE A 512 12.07 -5.64 18.10
N GLY A 513 12.32 -6.91 17.77
CA GLY A 513 12.96 -7.85 18.71
C GLY A 513 12.09 -8.16 19.94
N LEU A 514 10.82 -7.74 19.92
CA LEU A 514 9.84 -8.16 20.92
C LEU A 514 9.51 -9.61 20.62
N SER A 515 9.92 -10.51 21.51
CA SER A 515 9.47 -11.90 21.47
C SER A 515 7.99 -11.92 21.81
N VAL A 516 7.14 -11.72 20.82
CA VAL A 516 5.73 -12.05 20.98
C VAL A 516 5.67 -13.56 21.00
N SER A 517 5.47 -14.10 22.21
CA SER A 517 5.09 -15.48 22.37
C SER A 517 3.92 -15.72 21.42
N SER A 518 4.07 -16.69 20.51
CA SER A 518 3.00 -17.12 19.60
C SER A 518 1.68 -17.16 20.38
N PRO A 519 0.57 -16.59 19.84
CA PRO A 519 -0.71 -16.62 20.54
C PRO A 519 -1.00 -18.06 20.93
N LYS A 520 -1.17 -18.31 22.23
CA LYS A 520 -1.48 -19.66 22.71
C LYS A 520 -2.82 -20.03 22.11
N THR A 521 -2.84 -21.12 21.36
CA THR A 521 -4.05 -21.63 20.71
C THR A 521 -4.37 -23.02 21.25
N CYS A 522 -5.65 -23.35 21.32
CA CYS A 522 -6.08 -24.73 21.52
C CYS A 522 -6.25 -25.43 20.18
N GLY A 523 -6.00 -26.74 20.15
CA GLY A 523 -6.38 -27.59 19.02
C GLY A 523 -7.91 -27.70 18.87
N LEU A 524 -8.37 -28.52 17.93
CA LEU A 524 -9.79 -28.73 17.70
C LEU A 524 -10.52 -29.12 19.02
N PRO A 525 -11.68 -28.50 19.31
CA PRO A 525 -12.49 -28.85 20.47
C PRO A 525 -12.89 -30.34 20.45
N PRO A 526 -12.87 -31.02 21.61
CA PRO A 526 -13.09 -32.46 21.69
C PRO A 526 -14.52 -32.85 21.30
N SER A 527 -14.66 -33.73 20.31
CA SER A 527 -15.97 -34.18 19.82
C SER A 527 -16.86 -34.80 20.92
N LEU A 528 -18.15 -34.44 20.93
CA LEU A 528 -19.16 -35.01 21.80
C LEU A 528 -19.92 -36.13 21.06
N ARG A 529 -20.03 -37.33 21.63
CA ARG A 529 -20.78 -38.44 21.01
C ARG A 529 -22.26 -38.08 20.92
N ASN A 530 -22.84 -38.20 19.72
CA ASN A 530 -24.21 -37.75 19.40
C ASN A 530 -24.44 -36.23 19.61
N GLY A 531 -23.36 -35.44 19.58
CA GLY A 531 -23.43 -33.99 19.64
C GLY A 531 -22.51 -33.31 18.64
N PHE A 532 -22.77 -32.04 18.39
CA PHE A 532 -22.06 -31.17 17.46
C PHE A 532 -21.89 -29.78 18.08
N ILE A 533 -21.06 -28.94 17.47
CA ILE A 533 -20.81 -27.57 17.95
C ILE A 533 -21.80 -26.63 17.26
N LEU A 534 -22.60 -25.91 18.04
CA LEU A 534 -23.69 -25.05 17.55
C LEU A 534 -23.22 -23.61 17.29
N VAL A 535 -22.43 -23.04 18.20
CA VAL A 535 -22.03 -21.62 18.16
C VAL A 535 -20.60 -21.44 18.67
N ILE A 536 -19.84 -20.60 17.97
CA ILE A 536 -18.55 -20.06 18.41
C ILE A 536 -18.84 -18.64 18.92
N LEU A 537 -18.69 -18.40 20.22
CA LEU A 537 -19.11 -17.12 20.84
C LEU A 537 -18.08 -15.97 20.68
N GLN A 538 -17.07 -16.13 19.83
CA GLN A 538 -16.07 -15.10 19.53
C GLN A 538 -15.50 -15.29 18.11
N HIS A 539 -15.95 -14.44 17.19
CA HIS A 539 -15.53 -14.28 15.78
C HIS A 539 -15.57 -15.53 14.86
N ASP A 540 -15.67 -15.27 13.56
CA ASP A 540 -15.90 -16.19 12.43
C ASP A 540 -15.25 -17.59 12.50
N PRO A 541 -15.82 -18.60 11.80
CA PRO A 541 -15.26 -19.93 11.71
C PRO A 541 -13.85 -19.87 11.09
N LYS A 542 -12.83 -20.08 11.91
CA LYS A 542 -11.43 -20.22 11.47
C LYS A 542 -10.85 -21.49 12.09
N ASP A 543 -9.88 -22.09 11.40
CA ASP A 543 -9.13 -23.28 11.81
C ASP A 543 -8.28 -23.11 13.09
N LEU A 544 -8.46 -22.01 13.85
CA LEU A 544 -7.60 -21.60 14.96
C LEU A 544 -8.41 -21.04 16.15
N TYR A 545 -8.33 -21.69 17.33
CA TYR A 545 -8.99 -21.24 18.58
C TYR A 545 -8.01 -20.60 19.55
N LEU A 546 -8.22 -19.34 19.93
CA LEU A 546 -7.37 -18.60 20.87
C LEU A 546 -7.71 -18.94 22.34
N VAL A 547 -6.75 -18.74 23.26
CA VAL A 547 -7.04 -18.81 24.70
C VAL A 547 -8.16 -17.84 25.07
N GLY A 548 -9.18 -18.36 25.76
CA GLY A 548 -10.41 -17.62 26.09
C GLY A 548 -11.58 -17.87 25.13
N SER A 549 -11.34 -18.44 23.94
CA SER A 549 -12.42 -18.84 23.01
C SER A 549 -13.38 -19.83 23.66
N ARG A 550 -14.67 -19.66 23.38
CA ARG A 550 -15.77 -20.48 23.93
C ARG A 550 -16.59 -21.13 22.82
N VAL A 551 -16.82 -22.42 22.95
CA VAL A 551 -17.67 -23.21 22.05
C VAL A 551 -18.85 -23.79 22.81
N GLN A 552 -20.01 -23.79 22.16
CA GLN A 552 -21.24 -24.36 22.71
C GLN A 552 -21.62 -25.63 21.96
N TYR A 553 -21.86 -26.71 22.70
CA TYR A 553 -22.31 -27.99 22.17
C TYR A 553 -23.84 -28.07 22.11
N SER A 554 -24.33 -28.78 21.10
CA SER A 554 -25.72 -29.22 20.97
C SER A 554 -25.74 -30.70 20.63
N CYS A 555 -26.86 -31.37 20.91
CA CYS A 555 -27.05 -32.78 20.55
C CYS A 555 -27.79 -32.89 19.22
N ILE A 556 -27.59 -34.02 18.53
CA ILE A 556 -28.38 -34.37 17.34
C ILE A 556 -29.84 -34.64 17.72
N ASP A 557 -30.74 -34.59 16.73
CA ASP A 557 -32.16 -34.83 16.93
C ASP A 557 -32.44 -36.15 17.68
N GLY A 558 -33.32 -36.10 18.68
CA GLY A 558 -33.66 -37.24 19.55
C GLY A 558 -32.79 -37.37 20.81
N PHE A 559 -31.80 -36.50 21.00
CA PHE A 559 -30.99 -36.44 22.22
C PHE A 559 -31.08 -35.04 22.87
N TYR A 560 -31.06 -34.98 24.20
CA TYR A 560 -30.96 -33.73 24.95
C TYR A 560 -29.62 -33.67 25.69
N LEU A 561 -29.06 -32.46 25.80
CA LEU A 561 -27.78 -32.24 26.47
C LEU A 561 -27.99 -32.19 27.99
N SER A 562 -27.33 -33.10 28.72
CA SER A 562 -27.35 -33.17 30.17
C SER A 562 -25.99 -32.72 30.71
N GLY A 563 -25.91 -31.49 31.22
CA GLY A 563 -24.68 -30.91 31.78
C GLY A 563 -24.41 -29.48 31.30
N ASN A 564 -23.19 -28.98 31.52
CA ASN A 564 -22.77 -27.66 31.04
C ASN A 564 -22.33 -27.74 29.57
N ALA A 565 -23.09 -27.11 28.66
CA ALA A 565 -22.85 -27.16 27.21
C ALA A 565 -21.62 -26.35 26.72
N LEU A 566 -20.93 -25.63 27.60
CA LEU A 566 -19.84 -24.72 27.24
C LEU A 566 -18.47 -25.39 27.45
N ALA A 567 -17.60 -25.28 26.45
CA ALA A 567 -16.17 -25.54 26.60
C ALA A 567 -15.35 -24.28 26.32
N THR A 568 -14.30 -24.07 27.11
CA THR A 568 -13.44 -22.88 27.02
C THR A 568 -11.99 -23.29 26.79
N CYS A 569 -11.30 -22.60 25.88
CA CYS A 569 -9.86 -22.79 25.69
C CYS A 569 -9.09 -22.13 26.84
N THR A 570 -8.30 -22.92 27.58
CA THR A 570 -7.53 -22.45 28.75
C THR A 570 -6.11 -22.04 28.40
N GLU A 571 -5.45 -21.28 29.28
CA GLU A 571 -4.05 -20.85 29.12
C GLU A 571 -3.04 -22.01 28.94
N ASN A 572 -3.43 -23.22 29.34
CA ASN A 572 -2.65 -24.45 29.17
C ASN A 572 -2.83 -25.10 27.79
N GLN A 573 -3.41 -24.39 26.81
CA GLN A 573 -3.70 -24.90 25.45
C GLN A 573 -4.61 -26.14 25.43
N THR A 574 -5.38 -26.34 26.50
CA THR A 574 -6.36 -27.44 26.63
C THR A 574 -7.77 -26.90 26.83
N TRP A 575 -8.77 -27.69 26.45
CA TRP A 575 -10.17 -27.34 26.60
C TRP A 575 -10.69 -27.69 28.00
N SER A 576 -11.15 -26.70 28.76
CA SER A 576 -11.90 -26.93 29.99
C SER A 576 -13.36 -27.27 29.63
N ARG A 577 -13.73 -28.53 29.80
CA ARG A 577 -15.09 -29.06 29.58
C ARG A 577 -15.71 -29.47 30.91
N GLY A 578 -16.92 -28.98 31.19
CA GLY A 578 -17.76 -29.52 32.28
C GLY A 578 -18.32 -30.91 31.94
N ALA A 579 -18.76 -31.67 32.94
CA ALA A 579 -19.45 -32.94 32.70
C ALA A 579 -20.74 -32.69 31.90
N MET A 580 -20.76 -33.14 30.64
CA MET A 580 -21.91 -33.02 29.74
C MET A 580 -22.02 -34.27 28.87
N ASP A 581 -23.23 -34.81 28.73
CA ASP A 581 -23.53 -35.98 27.90
C ASP A 581 -24.84 -35.79 27.14
N CYS A 582 -24.89 -36.24 25.88
CA CYS A 582 -26.12 -36.29 25.10
C CYS A 582 -26.92 -37.53 25.50
N LYS A 583 -28.01 -37.35 26.24
CA LYS A 583 -28.91 -38.42 26.67
C LYS A 583 -30.08 -38.55 25.72
N PHE A 584 -30.51 -39.77 25.46
CA PHE A 584 -31.59 -40.04 24.52
C PHE A 584 -32.95 -39.63 25.11
N GLN A 585 -33.80 -39.02 24.29
CA GLN A 585 -35.10 -38.48 24.68
C GLN A 585 -36.22 -39.46 24.29
N SER A 586 -36.27 -40.63 24.92
CA SER A 586 -37.38 -41.57 24.79
C SER A 586 -37.63 -42.36 26.07
N CYS A 587 -38.88 -42.66 26.40
CA CYS A 587 -39.19 -43.68 27.40
C CYS A 587 -38.81 -45.06 26.84
N THR A 588 -38.11 -45.87 27.63
CA THR A 588 -37.93 -47.29 27.33
C THR A 588 -39.24 -48.04 27.59
N ALA A 589 -39.37 -49.23 26.99
CA ALA A 589 -40.57 -50.05 27.16
C ALA A 589 -40.89 -50.27 28.65
N PRO A 590 -42.16 -50.12 29.06
CA PRO A 590 -42.55 -50.21 30.47
C PRO A 590 -42.28 -51.61 31.03
N THR A 591 -41.71 -51.69 32.23
CA THR A 591 -41.46 -52.96 32.92
C THR A 591 -42.77 -53.50 33.52
N LEU A 592 -43.40 -54.46 32.84
CA LEU A 592 -44.68 -55.06 33.23
C LEU A 592 -44.49 -56.39 33.98
N LYS A 593 -45.34 -56.68 34.97
CA LYS A 593 -45.35 -57.94 35.74
C LYS A 593 -46.71 -58.65 35.58
N GLY A 594 -46.75 -59.97 35.75
CA GLY A 594 -48.03 -60.71 35.86
C GLY A 594 -48.81 -60.91 34.56
N GLY A 595 -48.14 -61.11 33.42
CA GLY A 595 -48.78 -61.51 32.15
C GLY A 595 -49.50 -60.39 31.38
N VAL A 596 -49.29 -59.14 31.77
CA VAL A 596 -49.84 -57.94 31.12
C VAL A 596 -49.07 -57.63 29.84
N THR A 597 -49.78 -57.37 28.74
CA THR A 597 -49.22 -56.96 27.44
C THR A 597 -49.50 -55.49 27.16
N ALA A 598 -48.45 -54.75 26.79
CA ALA A 598 -48.51 -53.37 26.34
C ALA A 598 -48.67 -53.30 24.82
N THR A 599 -49.61 -52.48 24.33
CA THR A 599 -49.82 -52.23 22.90
C THR A 599 -49.93 -50.73 22.61
N PRO A 600 -49.26 -50.17 21.59
CA PRO A 600 -48.34 -50.82 20.64
C PRO A 600 -46.94 -51.08 21.23
N ILE A 601 -46.29 -52.18 20.84
CA ILE A 601 -44.91 -52.51 21.25
C ILE A 601 -43.94 -51.76 20.32
N LYS A 602 -43.22 -50.78 20.87
CA LYS A 602 -42.13 -50.07 20.19
C LYS A 602 -40.85 -50.24 21.00
N ALA A 603 -39.69 -50.20 20.33
CA ALA A 603 -38.39 -50.23 21.00
C ALA A 603 -38.12 -48.95 21.82
N ALA A 604 -38.73 -47.82 21.43
CA ALA A 604 -38.62 -46.53 22.09
C ALA A 604 -39.94 -45.74 21.92
N TYR A 605 -40.33 -44.98 22.94
CA TYR A 605 -41.57 -44.18 22.97
C TYR A 605 -41.24 -42.69 23.15
N GLN A 606 -41.87 -41.83 22.35
CA GLN A 606 -41.71 -40.37 22.46
C GLN A 606 -42.54 -39.80 23.61
N ILE A 607 -42.18 -38.62 24.11
CA ILE A 607 -42.97 -37.93 25.15
C ILE A 607 -44.37 -37.65 24.58
N GLY A 608 -45.40 -38.09 25.29
CA GLY A 608 -46.80 -38.04 24.85
C GLY A 608 -47.32 -39.32 24.19
N ASP A 609 -46.45 -40.28 23.85
CA ASP A 609 -46.88 -41.60 23.38
C ASP A 609 -47.66 -42.34 24.49
N LYS A 610 -48.79 -42.92 24.10
CA LYS A 610 -49.66 -43.71 24.97
C LYS A 610 -49.51 -45.19 24.69
N VAL A 611 -49.52 -45.98 25.76
CA VAL A 611 -49.49 -47.44 25.71
C VAL A 611 -50.68 -47.98 26.49
N PHE A 612 -51.43 -48.86 25.83
CA PHE A 612 -52.58 -49.53 26.42
C PHE A 612 -52.16 -50.86 27.02
N LEU A 613 -52.60 -51.14 28.25
CA LEU A 613 -52.32 -52.37 28.96
C LEU A 613 -53.50 -53.34 28.82
N SER A 614 -53.22 -54.56 28.38
CA SER A 614 -54.22 -55.60 28.14
C SER A 614 -53.79 -56.93 28.76
N CYS A 615 -54.76 -57.77 29.12
CA CYS A 615 -54.53 -59.13 29.60
C CYS A 615 -54.92 -60.16 28.52
N PRO A 616 -54.28 -61.34 28.49
CA PRO A 616 -54.68 -62.45 27.63
C PRO A 616 -56.09 -62.97 27.97
N GLN A 617 -56.71 -63.67 27.02
CA GLN A 617 -58.15 -64.02 27.05
C GLN A 617 -58.60 -64.63 28.39
N GLY A 618 -59.66 -64.06 28.97
CA GLY A 618 -60.34 -64.57 30.17
C GLY A 618 -59.85 -64.00 31.51
N LEU A 619 -58.89 -63.07 31.52
CA LEU A 619 -58.37 -62.40 32.73
C LEU A 619 -58.65 -60.90 32.69
N LEU A 620 -58.97 -60.30 33.84
CA LEU A 620 -59.23 -58.87 33.99
C LEU A 620 -58.01 -58.18 34.61
N LEU A 621 -57.67 -56.99 34.10
CA LEU A 621 -56.58 -56.18 34.64
C LEU A 621 -56.97 -55.67 36.03
N SER A 622 -56.15 -55.96 37.03
CA SER A 622 -56.33 -55.53 38.42
C SER A 622 -55.62 -54.20 38.62
N GLY A 623 -56.42 -53.14 38.79
CA GLY A 623 -56.00 -51.74 38.97
C GLY A 623 -56.56 -50.82 37.88
N ASP A 624 -56.86 -49.57 38.24
CA ASP A 624 -57.48 -48.55 37.36
C ASP A 624 -56.54 -47.99 36.27
N VAL A 625 -55.43 -48.68 35.98
CA VAL A 625 -54.39 -48.19 35.05
C VAL A 625 -54.50 -48.93 33.72
N THR A 626 -55.42 -48.46 32.86
CA THR A 626 -55.67 -49.03 31.53
C THR A 626 -54.79 -48.39 30.43
N GLU A 627 -54.41 -47.12 30.62
CA GLU A 627 -53.44 -46.41 29.77
C GLU A 627 -52.29 -45.83 30.58
N VAL A 628 -51.08 -45.88 30.02
CA VAL A 628 -49.90 -45.18 30.55
C VAL A 628 -49.32 -44.28 29.46
N THR A 629 -48.96 -43.06 29.84
CA THR A 629 -48.38 -42.08 28.92
C THR A 629 -46.92 -41.82 29.28
N CYS A 630 -46.05 -41.76 28.27
CA CYS A 630 -44.66 -41.36 28.46
C CYS A 630 -44.61 -39.86 28.80
N SER A 631 -44.34 -39.53 30.07
CA SER A 631 -44.33 -38.15 30.55
C SER A 631 -43.03 -37.42 30.22
N SER A 632 -43.02 -36.10 30.37
CA SER A 632 -41.84 -35.25 30.10
C SER A 632 -40.63 -35.57 30.98
N SER A 633 -40.81 -36.32 32.07
CA SER A 633 -39.75 -36.81 32.95
C SER A 633 -39.13 -38.14 32.47
N LEU A 634 -39.46 -38.62 31.27
CA LEU A 634 -39.02 -39.91 30.71
C LEU A 634 -39.45 -41.13 31.56
N GLN A 635 -40.54 -40.96 32.32
CA GLN A 635 -41.19 -42.00 33.12
C GLN A 635 -42.65 -42.20 32.71
N TRP A 636 -43.17 -43.40 32.93
CA TRP A 636 -44.56 -43.72 32.64
C TRP A 636 -45.49 -43.19 33.74
N SER A 637 -46.51 -42.43 33.33
CA SER A 637 -47.52 -41.87 34.23
C SER A 637 -48.93 -42.28 33.75
N PRO A 638 -49.75 -42.92 34.59
CA PRO A 638 -49.42 -43.46 35.92
C PRO A 638 -48.38 -44.59 35.87
N SER A 639 -47.70 -44.90 36.98
CA SER A 639 -46.67 -45.96 37.00
C SER A 639 -47.30 -47.35 36.79
N PRO A 640 -46.84 -48.15 35.80
CA PRO A 640 -47.41 -49.46 35.48
C PRO A 640 -47.02 -50.57 36.46
N ALA A 641 -46.20 -50.28 37.49
CA ALA A 641 -45.65 -51.29 38.39
C ALA A 641 -46.70 -52.07 39.21
N GLY A 642 -47.92 -51.54 39.33
CA GLY A 642 -49.04 -52.15 40.05
C GLY A 642 -50.01 -52.99 39.21
N ALA A 643 -49.92 -52.96 37.87
CA ALA A 643 -50.86 -53.67 36.99
C ALA A 643 -50.58 -55.19 36.97
N GLN A 644 -51.60 -56.00 37.25
CA GLN A 644 -51.53 -57.48 37.23
C GLN A 644 -52.84 -58.07 36.69
N CYS A 645 -52.80 -59.22 36.00
CA CYS A 645 -54.02 -59.89 35.53
C CYS A 645 -54.61 -60.80 36.62
N THR A 646 -55.91 -60.67 36.92
CA THR A 646 -56.64 -61.47 37.93
C THR A 646 -57.96 -62.04 37.36
N ALA A 647 -58.49 -63.12 37.94
CA ALA A 647 -59.74 -63.75 37.49
C ALA A 647 -60.98 -63.02 38.04
N GLY A 648 -61.93 -62.64 37.18
CA GLY A 648 -63.09 -61.80 37.54
C GLY A 648 -64.17 -62.45 38.41
N LYS A 649 -64.77 -61.68 39.31
CA LYS A 649 -66.03 -61.98 40.02
C LYS A 649 -67.11 -60.98 39.58
N LEU A 650 -68.25 -61.47 39.07
CA LEU A 650 -69.45 -60.66 38.81
C LEU A 650 -70.21 -60.36 40.12
N LEU A 651 -70.58 -59.10 40.33
CA LEU A 651 -71.52 -58.67 41.38
C LEU A 651 -72.68 -57.91 40.74
N THR A 652 -73.90 -58.42 40.95
CA THR A 652 -75.17 -57.85 40.47
C THR A 652 -75.75 -56.91 41.52
N VAL A 653 -76.13 -55.68 41.16
CA VAL A 653 -76.77 -54.70 42.08
C VAL A 653 -78.09 -54.23 41.48
N TYR A 654 -79.18 -54.27 42.26
CA TYR A 654 -80.52 -53.81 41.88
C TYR A 654 -80.83 -52.43 42.47
N TRP A 655 -81.46 -51.54 41.69
CA TRP A 655 -82.05 -50.28 42.18
C TRP A 655 -83.52 -50.18 41.78
N CYS A 656 -84.38 -49.73 42.71
CA CYS A 656 -85.82 -49.55 42.54
C CYS A 656 -86.15 -48.05 42.65
N LEU A 657 -86.80 -47.46 41.63
CA LEU A 657 -87.22 -46.06 41.61
C LEU A 657 -88.75 -46.01 41.50
N LEU A 658 -89.41 -45.45 42.51
CA LEU A 658 -90.86 -45.22 42.59
C LEU A 658 -91.15 -43.74 42.29
N VAL A 659 -91.90 -43.46 41.22
CA VAL A 659 -92.47 -42.13 40.97
C VAL A 659 -93.89 -42.30 40.39
N SER A 660 -94.91 -41.85 41.12
CA SER A 660 -95.69 -40.63 40.78
C SER A 660 -97.13 -40.64 41.31
N PHE A 661 -97.52 -39.48 41.87
CA PHE A 661 -98.75 -38.71 41.70
C PHE A 661 -100.17 -39.28 41.91
N ASN A 662 -101.06 -38.33 42.20
CA ASN A 662 -102.22 -38.37 43.08
C ASN A 662 -103.56 -38.49 42.31
N ILE A 663 -104.60 -38.90 43.05
CA ILE A 663 -106.06 -38.84 42.79
C ILE A 663 -106.71 -40.09 42.14
N ASN A 664 -107.38 -40.83 43.03
CA ASN A 664 -108.50 -41.78 42.86
C ASN A 664 -108.47 -42.86 41.76
N ASP A 665 -108.43 -44.10 42.27
CA ASP A 665 -108.91 -45.37 41.69
C ASP A 665 -107.98 -46.13 40.71
N SER A 666 -107.24 -47.09 41.29
CA SER A 666 -106.99 -48.46 40.84
C SER A 666 -106.54 -48.74 39.38
N ARG A 667 -105.23 -48.60 39.10
CA ARG A 667 -104.32 -49.56 38.40
C ARG A 667 -102.99 -48.91 37.98
N TYR A 668 -101.83 -49.49 38.34
CA TYR A 668 -100.51 -49.16 37.74
C TYR A 668 -99.63 -50.40 37.55
N TRP A 669 -98.88 -50.37 36.45
CA TRP A 669 -98.08 -51.44 35.86
C TRP A 669 -96.58 -51.24 36.16
N CYS A 670 -95.85 -52.33 36.42
CA CYS A 670 -94.38 -52.33 36.40
C CYS A 670 -93.89 -52.58 34.97
N LEU A 671 -93.14 -51.65 34.40
CA LEU A 671 -92.35 -51.89 33.19
C LEU A 671 -90.94 -52.35 33.62
N LEU A 672 -90.64 -53.63 33.38
CA LEU A 672 -89.29 -54.18 33.47
C LEU A 672 -88.49 -53.67 32.26
N VAL A 673 -87.51 -52.78 32.49
CA VAL A 673 -86.51 -52.44 31.47
C VAL A 673 -85.19 -53.11 31.88
N SER A 674 -84.78 -54.08 31.08
CA SER A 674 -83.44 -54.67 31.09
C SER A 674 -82.50 -53.79 30.27
N ILE A 675 -81.42 -53.28 30.87
CA ILE A 675 -80.29 -52.72 30.12
C ILE A 675 -79.01 -53.39 30.62
N SER A 676 -78.33 -54.03 29.68
CA SER A 676 -76.97 -54.55 29.81
C SER A 676 -76.01 -53.49 29.29
N ARG A 677 -75.21 -52.86 30.16
CA ARG A 677 -73.82 -52.40 29.89
C ARG A 677 -73.19 -51.59 31.03
N ASP A 678 -71.85 -51.68 31.02
CA ASP A 678 -70.75 -51.02 31.74
C ASP A 678 -71.05 -49.87 32.72
N ILE A 679 -70.63 -50.07 33.98
CA ILE A 679 -70.46 -49.03 34.99
C ILE A 679 -69.07 -48.42 34.79
N ASP A 680 -68.98 -47.43 33.88
CA ASP A 680 -67.99 -46.34 33.95
C ASP A 680 -68.35 -45.12 33.06
N LEU A 681 -69.66 -44.87 32.87
CA LEU A 681 -70.17 -43.64 32.23
C LEU A 681 -71.17 -42.87 33.12
N LEU A 682 -70.98 -42.93 34.45
CA LEU A 682 -71.79 -42.17 35.43
C LEU A 682 -70.92 -41.30 36.37
N LYS A 683 -69.99 -40.54 35.79
CA LYS A 683 -69.38 -39.35 36.42
C LYS A 683 -69.22 -38.16 35.46
N SER A 684 -70.24 -37.85 34.65
CA SER A 684 -70.58 -36.47 34.28
C SER A 684 -71.85 -36.43 33.41
N MET A 685 -73.03 -36.37 34.03
CA MET A 685 -74.13 -35.61 33.45
C MET A 685 -74.47 -34.53 34.47
N THR A 686 -73.92 -33.34 34.25
CA THR A 686 -74.42 -32.10 34.81
C THR A 686 -75.80 -31.83 34.22
N LEU A 687 -76.78 -31.68 35.10
CA LEU A 687 -78.11 -31.17 34.78
C LEU A 687 -77.99 -29.64 34.88
N ASP A 688 -77.78 -28.96 33.74
CA ASP A 688 -77.96 -27.51 33.67
C ASP A 688 -79.45 -27.22 33.59
N ILE A 689 -80.00 -26.64 34.66
CA ILE A 689 -81.28 -25.93 34.64
C ILE A 689 -80.94 -24.45 34.70
N ASP A 690 -81.03 -23.79 33.55
CA ASP A 690 -81.00 -22.34 33.44
C ASP A 690 -82.34 -21.78 33.95
N VAL A 691 -82.31 -21.03 35.05
CA VAL A 691 -83.48 -20.30 35.57
C VAL A 691 -83.32 -18.84 35.16
N SER A 692 -83.93 -18.49 34.04
CA SER A 692 -84.35 -17.10 33.78
C SER A 692 -85.85 -17.08 33.55
N ARG A 693 -86.60 -16.46 34.46
CA ARG A 693 -87.86 -15.79 34.12
C ARG A 693 -87.85 -14.44 34.81
N TYR A 694 -88.40 -13.44 34.12
CA TYR A 694 -88.86 -12.19 34.73
C TYR A 694 -89.64 -12.44 36.01
#